data_AF-A0A7C4LQL2-F1
#
_entry.id   AF-A0A7C4LQL2-F1
#
_cell.length_a   1.000
_cell.length_b   1.000
_cell.length_c   1.000
_cell.angle_alpha   90.00
_cell.angle_beta   90.00
_cell.angle_gamma   90.00
#
_symmetry.space_group_name_H-M   'P 1'
#
loop_
_entity.id
_entity.type
_entity.pdbx_description
1 polymer ?
#
loop_
_entity_poly.entity_id
_entity_poly.type
_entity_poly.pdbx_seq_one_letter_code
_entity_poly.pdbx_strand_id
1 'polypeptide(L)'
;MHSSIWAVGLAVTGLLICRISARGGNLPEPPPTPRLPVTNFYHGVAVVDDYQWLEKGEAPEVRAWCEAQNRRTRACLDAIPECADIEKRLRELAAPAGLVSPSYSRLHWRQGRLFALKYQPPAPQPMLVTLDSLQDLSTERVLLDLGRLHAEGRASLDFYLPSPDGKRVAVCLSENGSEQGTLFFYDTATGERLPDKLERVQFPTGGGSVAWAADSQGVFYTRYPAPGERPAADLWFYQQVYYHALGAAQTEDRYEIGREFPRIAGIDLESSPDGRRLLASVGNGDGGEIVHYLRSPEGVWRQITRFEDQVKQARFGRDPLYIEWGRDEAVYLLSFRHAPRGRVLRLDLNAGSLTEAVEVIPQGAQALTGVLPAASGLYLHYRDGGPSLLQWHDFFTGKTIKLPLRPSLRGQPPANSSIAAVQEMLVVRGDELLYRTVTYLDPPGWFQFDPNVSASQARGTALQEPNPVDFSDVEVVRVNVKSTGNTEVPLNIIRAKGARTNGNNPVILSGYGGYGISLAPSFDPTRRLWLDLGGIFAIANLRGGGEFGEDWHQAGALTNKQNVFDDFLACAAWLFTNRVTCPERLAIRGGSNGGLLMGAALTQRPDWFGAVVAQVGVFDMLRVELDPNGEFNTTEFGTVKDPAQFRALHAYSPYHQVREQTLYPPTLLLTGDKDGRVNPSHSRKMAARLQAAGARGPTLLQVNFSGGHGIGATFGDRLAELSMIYAFIAQQLNAPFPLVDRGPWAGAVTTNAAVVKAKLIFSDLAARLAVSREPSLADPVWFGPERSGAGRHNLVAFNLGGLQPDTLYHYALEVNGRLERSRQGQFRTFPHGPASFTIAWGTCAKTGSNSEVFDRIREHQPLLFINAGDFHYLDIGENKPARFRAAYDRVLASPAQAALYRSTAFAYVWDDHDSGGNNCNKTAKSHPAARQVYQEYVPHYPLGLGGGNQPIAQSFAIGRVKFILTDLRSERDPVSDKTEPQCSLMGRAQKEWFKRELLAAKGRYPLICWVGSVGWVGTKGTNFYPLPHTNVTGVLHHTNLIAAALEAAAKGRKYPSPGDQENWLAFPTERREIADFIKANQIRGVCYLHGDAHSLSADDGRNGDYATGGGAPIPSMGAAPLDQNPSIKGGPFSQGVYRPRPPEGCFGLLHIHDRGETIEVTFSGRNSRDEEKIALKFSVPAALDPAP
;
A
#
# COMPACT_ATOMS: atom_id res chain seq x y z
N MET A 1 48.17 -9.35 17.54
CA MET A 1 49.15 -8.27 17.33
C MET A 1 48.59 -7.31 16.29
N HIS A 2 48.77 -6.02 16.54
CA HIS A 2 48.33 -4.83 15.77
C HIS A 2 46.91 -4.32 15.98
N SER A 3 46.81 -3.57 17.08
CA SER A 3 45.88 -2.48 17.41
C SER A 3 46.21 -1.17 16.68
N SER A 4 45.27 -0.22 16.71
CA SER A 4 45.39 1.24 16.42
C SER A 4 45.22 1.61 14.93
N ILE A 5 44.44 2.59 14.47
CA ILE A 5 44.25 3.99 14.88
C ILE A 5 42.90 4.49 14.32
N TRP A 6 42.04 5.12 15.12
CA TRP A 6 41.16 6.22 14.68
C TRP A 6 40.95 7.17 15.85
N ALA A 7 41.49 8.38 15.73
CA ALA A 7 41.36 9.46 16.70
C ALA A 7 40.90 10.73 15.98
N VAL A 8 39.81 11.29 16.51
CA VAL A 8 39.46 12.72 16.59
C VAL A 8 39.13 13.46 15.28
N GLY A 9 37.83 13.66 15.08
CA GLY A 9 37.24 14.82 14.43
C GLY A 9 36.09 15.34 15.30
N LEU A 10 36.41 16.13 16.33
CA LEU A 10 35.44 16.82 17.19
C LEU A 10 34.86 18.00 16.41
N ALA A 11 33.63 17.86 15.90
CA ALA A 11 32.80 18.99 15.51
C ALA A 11 31.68 19.11 16.54
N VAL A 12 31.68 20.24 17.25
CA VAL A 12 30.70 20.61 18.27
C VAL A 12 29.33 20.76 17.60
N THR A 13 28.50 19.72 17.68
CA THR A 13 27.06 19.81 17.43
C THR A 13 26.41 20.33 18.70
N GLY A 14 25.88 21.56 18.63
CA GLY A 14 25.02 22.10 19.68
C GLY A 14 23.86 21.16 19.95
N LEU A 15 23.79 20.64 21.17
CA LEU A 15 22.66 19.91 21.72
C LEU A 15 21.46 20.86 21.77
N LEU A 16 20.69 20.92 20.68
CA LEU A 16 19.30 21.34 20.76
C LEU A 16 18.54 20.20 21.44
N ILE A 17 18.45 20.26 22.77
CA ILE A 17 17.51 19.44 23.54
C ILE A 17 16.12 19.94 23.15
N CYS A 18 15.53 19.38 22.08
CA CYS A 18 14.10 19.45 21.86
C CYS A 18 13.45 18.70 23.02
N ARG A 19 12.99 19.46 24.03
CA ARG A 19 12.08 18.94 25.05
C ARG A 19 10.87 18.36 24.32
N ILE A 20 10.78 17.04 24.27
CA ILE A 20 9.53 16.35 23.96
C ILE A 20 8.57 16.80 25.04
N SER A 21 7.69 17.75 24.72
CA SER A 21 6.46 17.92 25.50
C SER A 21 5.66 16.65 25.24
N ALA A 22 5.83 15.66 26.11
CA ALA A 22 4.85 14.60 26.21
C ALA A 22 3.51 15.29 26.43
N ARG A 23 2.62 15.26 25.42
CA ARG A 23 1.20 15.49 25.64
C ARG A 23 0.67 14.28 26.41
N GLY A 24 1.12 14.15 27.65
CA GLY A 24 0.66 13.14 28.60
C GLY A 24 -0.07 13.87 29.70
N GLY A 25 -1.38 13.63 29.80
CA GLY A 25 -1.98 13.66 31.14
C GLY A 25 -1.19 12.70 32.04
N ASN A 26 -1.25 12.90 33.35
CA ASN A 26 -0.62 11.98 34.32
C ASN A 26 -1.10 10.55 34.03
N LEU A 27 -0.27 9.76 33.35
CA LEU A 27 -0.54 8.34 33.14
C LEU A 27 -0.56 7.70 34.53
N PRO A 28 -1.57 6.87 34.86
CA PRO A 28 -1.56 6.14 36.12
C PRO A 28 -0.26 5.35 36.28
N GLU A 29 0.29 5.35 37.48
CA GLU A 29 1.44 4.52 37.81
C GLU A 29 1.16 3.05 37.48
N PRO A 30 2.17 2.26 37.05
CA PRO A 30 2.01 0.83 36.90
C PRO A 30 1.43 0.20 38.16
N PRO A 31 0.53 -0.80 38.04
CA PRO A 31 0.01 -1.47 39.22
C PRO A 31 1.16 -2.09 40.02
N PRO A 32 1.14 -2.02 41.36
CA PRO A 32 2.16 -2.62 42.19
C PRO A 32 2.39 -4.09 41.80
N THR A 33 3.64 -4.41 41.48
CA THR A 33 4.02 -5.76 41.02
C THR A 33 5.13 -6.26 41.94
N PRO A 34 4.81 -7.04 42.99
CA PRO A 34 5.80 -7.51 43.95
C PRO A 34 6.84 -8.41 43.28
N ARG A 35 8.12 -8.21 43.64
CA ARG A 35 9.22 -9.11 43.31
C ARG A 35 9.21 -10.26 44.31
N LEU A 36 8.90 -11.47 43.86
CA LEU A 36 8.88 -12.70 44.65
C LEU A 36 9.93 -13.66 44.05
N PRO A 37 11.22 -13.49 44.40
CA PRO A 37 12.31 -14.17 43.72
C PRO A 37 12.22 -15.68 43.86
N VAL A 38 12.25 -16.38 42.73
CA VAL A 38 12.41 -17.83 42.65
C VAL A 38 13.71 -18.14 41.92
N THR A 39 14.61 -18.90 42.55
CA THR A 39 15.88 -19.31 41.94
C THR A 39 15.76 -20.67 41.29
N ASN A 40 15.98 -20.72 39.98
CA ASN A 40 16.07 -21.94 39.19
C ASN A 40 17.55 -22.22 38.85
N PHE A 41 17.94 -23.50 38.74
CA PHE A 41 19.31 -23.89 38.39
C PHE A 41 19.34 -24.64 37.07
N TYR A 42 20.17 -24.17 36.14
CA TYR A 42 20.41 -24.80 34.84
C TYR A 42 21.90 -25.03 34.66
N HIS A 43 22.34 -26.28 34.62
CA HIS A 43 23.76 -26.62 34.45
C HIS A 43 24.70 -25.90 35.45
N GLY A 44 24.23 -25.74 36.71
CA GLY A 44 24.95 -25.03 37.76
C GLY A 44 24.82 -23.49 37.74
N VAL A 45 24.16 -22.91 36.73
CA VAL A 45 23.87 -21.47 36.66
C VAL A 45 22.57 -21.17 37.42
N ALA A 46 22.67 -20.34 38.44
CA ALA A 46 21.51 -19.81 39.17
C ALA A 46 20.85 -18.69 38.37
N VAL A 47 19.55 -18.82 38.10
CA VAL A 47 18.73 -17.82 37.40
C VAL A 47 17.56 -17.43 38.32
N VAL A 48 17.47 -16.14 38.67
CA VAL A 48 16.40 -15.62 39.54
C VAL A 48 15.26 -15.08 38.69
N ASP A 49 14.05 -15.55 38.96
CA ASP A 49 12.80 -15.06 38.36
C ASP A 49 11.94 -14.37 39.44
N ASP A 50 11.94 -13.03 39.43
CA ASP A 50 11.16 -12.21 40.38
C ASP A 50 9.65 -12.28 40.17
N TYR A 51 9.20 -12.71 39.00
CA TYR A 51 7.81 -12.58 38.56
C TYR A 51 7.18 -13.92 38.15
N GLN A 52 7.79 -15.04 38.55
CA GLN A 52 7.29 -16.38 38.24
C GLN A 52 5.85 -16.61 38.73
N TRP A 53 5.41 -15.88 39.78
CA TRP A 53 4.03 -15.95 40.26
C TRP A 53 2.98 -15.53 39.22
N LEU A 54 3.34 -14.71 38.22
CA LEU A 54 2.46 -14.31 37.11
C LEU A 54 2.18 -15.44 36.10
N GLU A 55 2.86 -16.60 36.22
CA GLU A 55 2.59 -17.79 35.41
C GLU A 55 1.28 -18.48 35.81
N LYS A 56 0.80 -18.27 37.04
CA LYS A 56 -0.45 -18.85 37.55
C LYS A 56 -1.64 -18.04 37.06
N GLY A 57 -1.95 -18.13 35.77
CA GLY A 57 -2.88 -17.20 35.12
C GLY A 57 -4.30 -17.15 35.68
N GLU A 58 -4.78 -18.26 36.24
CA GLU A 58 -6.11 -18.39 36.88
C GLU A 58 -6.13 -17.93 38.35
N ALA A 59 -4.97 -17.58 38.94
CA ALA A 59 -4.92 -17.09 40.31
C ALA A 59 -5.63 -15.71 40.43
N PRO A 60 -6.47 -15.49 41.46
CA PRO A 60 -7.19 -14.23 41.63
C PRO A 60 -6.30 -12.99 41.63
N GLU A 61 -5.11 -13.05 42.25
CA GLU A 61 -4.17 -11.94 42.25
C GLU A 61 -3.62 -11.60 40.85
N VAL A 62 -3.38 -12.60 40.01
CA VAL A 62 -2.88 -12.41 38.64
C VAL A 62 -3.98 -11.81 37.76
N ARG A 63 -5.22 -12.28 37.91
CA ARG A 63 -6.37 -11.71 37.20
C ARG A 63 -6.58 -10.24 37.57
N ALA A 64 -6.58 -9.92 38.86
CA ALA A 64 -6.72 -8.54 39.35
C ALA A 64 -5.58 -7.64 38.83
N TRP A 65 -4.35 -8.17 38.76
CA TRP A 65 -3.21 -7.47 38.19
C TRP A 65 -3.39 -7.21 36.68
N CYS A 66 -3.84 -8.21 35.90
CA CYS A 66 -4.13 -8.04 34.47
C CYS A 66 -5.23 -6.99 34.22
N GLU A 67 -6.30 -6.99 35.03
CA GLU A 67 -7.35 -5.97 34.94
C GLU A 67 -6.82 -4.56 35.25
N ALA A 68 -5.92 -4.43 36.23
CA ALA A 68 -5.28 -3.16 36.54
C ALA A 68 -4.35 -2.68 35.41
N GLN A 69 -3.59 -3.59 34.79
CA GLN A 69 -2.79 -3.29 33.60
C GLN A 69 -3.68 -2.82 32.43
N ASN A 70 -4.78 -3.52 32.17
CA ASN A 70 -5.74 -3.13 31.13
C ASN A 70 -6.32 -1.75 31.38
N ARG A 71 -6.73 -1.43 32.62
CA ARG A 71 -7.22 -0.08 32.98
C ARG A 71 -6.18 1.00 32.69
N ARG A 72 -4.92 0.76 33.03
CA ARG A 72 -3.81 1.69 32.74
C ARG A 72 -3.57 1.85 31.24
N THR A 73 -3.58 0.75 30.49
CA THR A 73 -3.44 0.77 29.03
C THR A 73 -4.57 1.56 28.38
N ARG A 74 -5.82 1.33 28.79
CA ARG A 74 -6.98 2.11 28.31
C ARG A 74 -6.87 3.58 28.68
N ALA A 75 -6.52 3.92 29.91
CA ALA A 75 -6.30 5.31 30.30
C ALA A 75 -5.26 6.02 29.42
N CYS A 76 -4.21 5.31 28.97
CA CYS A 76 -3.23 5.85 28.02
C CYS A 76 -3.82 6.07 26.62
N LEU A 77 -4.51 5.06 26.07
CA LEU A 77 -4.98 5.05 24.68
C LEU A 77 -6.23 5.93 24.49
N ASP A 78 -7.13 5.94 25.47
CA ASP A 78 -8.35 6.77 25.47
C ASP A 78 -8.01 8.27 25.59
N ALA A 79 -6.84 8.60 26.12
CA ALA A 79 -6.31 9.96 26.14
C ALA A 79 -5.76 10.43 24.78
N ILE A 80 -5.65 9.54 23.77
CA ILE A 80 -5.26 9.88 22.40
C ILE A 80 -6.50 10.36 21.65
N PRO A 81 -6.64 11.66 21.35
CA PRO A 81 -7.86 12.20 20.75
C PRO A 81 -8.26 11.52 19.43
N GLU A 82 -7.27 11.05 18.66
CA GLU A 82 -7.47 10.48 17.33
C GLU A 82 -7.78 8.98 17.35
N CYS A 83 -7.80 8.31 18.50
CA CYS A 83 -8.01 6.86 18.57
C CYS A 83 -9.36 6.42 17.95
N ALA A 84 -10.44 7.16 18.24
CA ALA A 84 -11.75 6.89 17.65
C ALA A 84 -11.79 7.15 16.13
N ASP A 85 -11.10 8.20 15.67
CA ASP A 85 -11.00 8.52 14.24
C ASP A 85 -10.17 7.46 13.48
N ILE A 86 -9.11 6.96 14.12
CA ILE A 86 -8.30 5.85 13.61
C ILE A 86 -9.16 4.59 13.44
N GLU A 87 -9.94 4.21 14.46
CA GLU A 87 -10.82 3.03 14.37
C GLU A 87 -11.86 3.20 13.26
N LYS A 88 -12.51 4.37 13.18
CA LYS A 88 -13.47 4.69 12.12
C LYS A 88 -12.82 4.57 10.74
N ARG A 89 -11.62 5.12 10.56
CA ARG A 89 -10.88 5.05 9.29
C ARG A 89 -10.46 3.62 8.93
N LEU A 90 -9.99 2.83 9.90
CA LEU A 90 -9.65 1.42 9.69
C LEU A 90 -10.88 0.62 9.22
N ARG A 91 -12.05 0.88 9.79
CA ARG A 91 -13.31 0.27 9.38
C ARG A 91 -13.70 0.64 7.95
N GLU A 92 -13.59 1.92 7.59
CA GLU A 92 -13.84 2.37 6.21
C GLU A 92 -12.87 1.76 5.20
N LEU A 93 -11.59 1.59 5.56
CA LEU A 93 -10.59 0.99 4.68
C LEU A 93 -10.78 -0.52 4.52
N ALA A 94 -11.17 -1.22 5.59
CA ALA A 94 -11.35 -2.66 5.58
C ALA A 94 -12.71 -3.10 5.03
N ALA A 95 -13.75 -2.26 5.16
CA ALA A 95 -15.11 -2.50 4.66
C ALA A 95 -15.77 -1.19 4.20
N PRO A 96 -15.38 -0.65 3.03
CA PRO A 96 -15.94 0.61 2.52
C PRO A 96 -17.46 0.53 2.29
N ALA A 97 -18.18 1.58 2.68
CA ALA A 97 -19.62 1.66 2.48
C ALA A 97 -19.99 1.55 0.98
N GLY A 98 -20.95 0.67 0.66
CA GLY A 98 -21.41 0.46 -0.71
C GLY A 98 -20.51 -0.43 -1.57
N LEU A 99 -19.39 -0.96 -1.02
CA LEU A 99 -18.56 -1.95 -1.70
C LEU A 99 -18.61 -3.29 -0.97
N VAL A 100 -19.00 -4.34 -1.68
CA VAL A 100 -18.88 -5.72 -1.21
C VAL A 100 -17.56 -6.27 -1.74
N SER A 101 -16.62 -6.63 -0.85
CA SER A 101 -15.32 -7.16 -1.23
C SER A 101 -15.05 -8.53 -0.59
N PRO A 102 -15.54 -9.63 -1.20
CA PRO A 102 -15.32 -10.97 -0.68
C PRO A 102 -13.96 -11.51 -1.11
N SER A 103 -13.28 -12.20 -0.19
CA SER A 103 -12.08 -12.98 -0.45
C SER A 103 -12.40 -14.48 -0.32
N TYR A 104 -11.93 -15.27 -1.29
CA TYR A 104 -12.11 -16.73 -1.29
C TYR A 104 -10.78 -17.43 -1.05
N SER A 105 -10.79 -18.45 -0.20
CA SER A 105 -9.60 -19.23 0.22
C SER A 105 -9.97 -20.67 0.57
N ARG A 106 -8.95 -21.52 0.74
CA ARG A 106 -9.05 -22.95 1.10
C ARG A 106 -9.95 -23.75 0.15
N LEU A 107 -9.75 -23.56 -1.15
CA LEU A 107 -10.63 -24.15 -2.16
C LEU A 107 -10.51 -25.67 -2.23
N HIS A 108 -11.65 -26.36 -2.39
CA HIS A 108 -11.72 -27.78 -2.72
C HIS A 108 -12.68 -28.01 -3.89
N TRP A 109 -12.33 -28.90 -4.82
CA TRP A 109 -13.18 -29.27 -5.95
C TRP A 109 -13.69 -30.71 -5.80
N ARG A 110 -15.01 -30.94 -5.84
CA ARG A 110 -15.64 -32.26 -5.75
C ARG A 110 -16.87 -32.34 -6.65
N GLN A 111 -16.94 -33.37 -7.50
CA GLN A 111 -18.11 -33.67 -8.35
C GLN A 111 -18.67 -32.44 -9.12
N GLY A 112 -17.78 -31.64 -9.71
CA GLY A 112 -18.18 -30.46 -10.49
C GLY A 112 -18.56 -29.22 -9.68
N ARG A 113 -18.34 -29.25 -8.36
CA ARG A 113 -18.63 -28.16 -7.43
C ARG A 113 -17.38 -27.70 -6.69
N LEU A 114 -17.24 -26.39 -6.56
CA LEU A 114 -16.23 -25.75 -5.73
C LEU A 114 -16.78 -25.53 -4.31
N PHE A 115 -15.98 -25.82 -3.31
CA PHE A 115 -16.18 -25.43 -1.92
C PHE A 115 -15.10 -24.42 -1.54
N ALA A 116 -15.47 -23.33 -0.88
CA ALA A 116 -14.52 -22.29 -0.46
C ALA A 116 -14.89 -21.68 0.89
N LEU A 117 -13.89 -21.21 1.64
CA LEU A 117 -14.13 -20.19 2.65
C LEU A 117 -14.25 -18.83 1.99
N LYS A 118 -15.35 -18.16 2.27
CA LYS A 118 -15.63 -16.79 1.87
C LYS A 118 -15.52 -15.88 3.09
N TYR A 119 -14.52 -15.02 3.09
CA TYR A 119 -14.44 -13.92 4.03
C TYR A 119 -15.00 -12.65 3.38
N GLN A 120 -16.06 -12.08 3.96
CA GLN A 120 -16.72 -10.89 3.43
C GLN A 120 -16.92 -9.87 4.56
N PRO A 121 -15.95 -8.98 4.82
CA PRO A 121 -16.13 -7.87 5.75
C PRO A 121 -17.42 -7.09 5.44
N PRO A 122 -18.16 -6.62 6.47
CA PRO A 122 -17.82 -6.65 7.88
C PRO A 122 -18.33 -7.89 8.64
N ALA A 123 -18.62 -9.01 7.95
CA ALA A 123 -19.04 -10.25 8.63
C ALA A 123 -18.00 -10.68 9.69
N PRO A 124 -18.43 -11.09 10.90
CA PRO A 124 -17.52 -11.34 12.00
C PRO A 124 -16.60 -12.54 11.77
N GLN A 125 -17.06 -13.56 11.02
CA GLN A 125 -16.34 -14.78 10.70
C GLN A 125 -16.49 -15.15 9.21
N PRO A 126 -15.56 -15.93 8.62
CA PRO A 126 -15.73 -16.50 7.30
C PRO A 126 -16.93 -17.47 7.21
N MET A 127 -17.54 -17.56 6.03
CA MET A 127 -18.60 -18.51 5.71
C MET A 127 -18.04 -19.63 4.83
N LEU A 128 -18.56 -20.85 4.98
CA LEU A 128 -18.33 -21.92 4.02
C LEU A 128 -19.36 -21.82 2.91
N VAL A 129 -18.92 -21.73 1.65
CA VAL A 129 -19.79 -21.60 0.47
C VAL A 129 -19.50 -22.68 -0.56
N THR A 130 -20.48 -22.93 -1.41
CA THR A 130 -20.36 -23.74 -2.62
C THR A 130 -20.62 -22.92 -3.87
N LEU A 131 -19.92 -23.21 -4.96
CA LEU A 131 -20.15 -22.61 -6.28
C LEU A 131 -20.15 -23.69 -7.37
N ASP A 132 -21.06 -23.59 -8.32
CA ASP A 132 -21.10 -24.49 -9.49
C ASP A 132 -20.30 -23.92 -10.67
N SER A 133 -19.87 -22.64 -10.61
CA SER A 133 -19.05 -22.00 -11.65
C SER A 133 -17.99 -21.05 -11.07
N LEU A 134 -16.77 -21.14 -11.60
CA LEU A 134 -15.66 -20.20 -11.32
C LEU A 134 -15.82 -18.84 -12.01
N GLN A 135 -16.75 -18.74 -12.96
CA GLN A 135 -16.92 -17.57 -13.82
C GLN A 135 -18.24 -16.83 -13.52
N ASP A 136 -19.09 -17.39 -12.66
CA ASP A 136 -20.40 -16.85 -12.32
C ASP A 136 -20.70 -17.00 -10.82
N LEU A 137 -20.54 -15.89 -10.09
CA LEU A 137 -20.83 -15.82 -8.65
C LEU A 137 -22.32 -15.96 -8.31
N SER A 138 -23.24 -15.87 -9.29
CA SER A 138 -24.67 -16.09 -9.02
C SER A 138 -24.99 -17.55 -8.66
N THR A 139 -24.06 -18.46 -8.94
CA THR A 139 -24.13 -19.87 -8.52
C THR A 139 -23.68 -20.11 -7.07
N GLU A 140 -23.23 -19.06 -6.36
CA GLU A 140 -22.80 -19.19 -4.97
C GLU A 140 -23.97 -19.52 -4.04
N ARG A 141 -23.76 -20.50 -3.16
CA ARG A 141 -24.67 -20.86 -2.07
C ARG A 141 -23.90 -20.97 -0.77
N VAL A 142 -24.39 -20.30 0.27
CA VAL A 142 -23.86 -20.43 1.63
C VAL A 142 -24.24 -21.79 2.20
N LEU A 143 -23.24 -22.57 2.60
CA LEU A 143 -23.41 -23.87 3.23
C LEU A 143 -23.39 -23.75 4.76
N LEU A 144 -22.44 -22.97 5.31
CA LEU A 144 -22.33 -22.73 6.74
C LEU A 144 -22.01 -21.26 7.01
N ASP A 145 -22.82 -20.63 7.86
CA ASP A 145 -22.61 -19.27 8.37
C ASP A 145 -22.56 -19.32 9.90
N LEU A 146 -21.34 -19.30 10.46
CA LEU A 146 -21.14 -19.36 11.90
C LEU A 146 -21.73 -18.15 12.64
N GLY A 147 -21.85 -17.01 11.97
CA GLY A 147 -22.47 -15.81 12.55
C GLY A 147 -23.96 -15.99 12.82
N ARG A 148 -24.63 -16.92 12.11
CA ARG A 148 -26.03 -17.28 12.36
C ARG A 148 -26.19 -18.38 13.41
N LEU A 149 -25.21 -19.29 13.51
CA LEU A 149 -25.27 -20.42 14.43
C LEU A 149 -24.84 -20.06 15.86
N HIS A 150 -23.94 -19.08 16.00
CA HIS A 150 -23.46 -18.60 17.29
C HIS A 150 -23.63 -17.08 17.36
N ALA A 151 -24.66 -16.62 18.07
CA ALA A 151 -25.02 -15.19 18.15
C ALA A 151 -23.89 -14.29 18.66
N GLU A 152 -22.95 -14.83 19.46
CA GLU A 152 -21.79 -14.09 19.97
C GLU A 152 -20.61 -14.03 18.98
N GLY A 153 -20.64 -14.78 17.87
CA GLY A 153 -19.60 -14.79 16.84
C GLY A 153 -18.26 -15.42 17.27
N ARG A 154 -18.24 -16.15 18.39
CA ARG A 154 -17.01 -16.68 19.03
C ARG A 154 -16.64 -18.09 18.61
N ALA A 155 -17.43 -18.73 17.74
CA ALA A 155 -17.04 -19.97 17.09
C ALA A 155 -16.18 -19.65 15.85
N SER A 156 -15.09 -20.39 15.65
CA SER A 156 -14.22 -20.31 14.49
C SER A 156 -14.25 -21.61 13.69
N LEU A 157 -14.19 -21.50 12.36
CA LEU A 157 -13.94 -22.62 11.48
C LEU A 157 -12.44 -22.81 11.33
N ASP A 158 -11.92 -23.89 11.92
CA ASP A 158 -10.47 -24.14 11.95
C ASP A 158 -10.01 -24.78 10.64
N PHE A 159 -10.72 -25.81 10.18
CA PHE A 159 -10.58 -26.43 8.86
C PHE A 159 -11.88 -27.10 8.41
N TYR A 160 -11.97 -27.45 7.13
CA TYR A 160 -13.06 -28.27 6.60
C TYR A 160 -12.55 -29.17 5.47
N LEU A 161 -13.29 -30.24 5.18
CA LEU A 161 -13.02 -31.12 4.04
C LEU A 161 -14.32 -31.72 3.47
N PRO A 162 -14.68 -31.45 2.21
CA PRO A 162 -15.84 -32.09 1.57
C PRO A 162 -15.56 -33.56 1.25
N SER A 163 -16.61 -34.39 1.31
CA SER A 163 -16.54 -35.82 0.95
C SER A 163 -16.20 -36.01 -0.54
N PRO A 164 -15.62 -37.16 -0.94
CA PRO A 164 -15.32 -37.49 -2.33
C PRO A 164 -16.53 -37.35 -3.28
N ASP A 165 -17.72 -37.72 -2.80
CA ASP A 165 -18.98 -37.58 -3.55
C ASP A 165 -19.60 -36.16 -3.48
N GLY A 166 -19.00 -35.25 -2.71
CA GLY A 166 -19.45 -33.87 -2.52
C GLY A 166 -20.77 -33.72 -1.75
N LYS A 167 -21.36 -34.80 -1.22
CA LYS A 167 -22.65 -34.77 -0.54
C LYS A 167 -22.57 -34.37 0.93
N ARG A 168 -21.40 -34.47 1.55
CA ARG A 168 -21.17 -34.13 2.95
C ARG A 168 -19.94 -33.24 3.08
N VAL A 169 -19.85 -32.51 4.19
CA VAL A 169 -18.62 -31.80 4.58
C VAL A 169 -18.31 -32.02 6.06
N ALA A 170 -17.06 -32.35 6.34
CA ALA A 170 -16.52 -32.37 7.70
C ALA A 170 -16.00 -30.98 8.02
N VAL A 171 -16.36 -30.41 9.18
CA VAL A 171 -16.02 -29.05 9.60
C VAL A 171 -15.53 -29.08 11.03
N CYS A 172 -14.30 -28.65 11.28
CA CYS A 172 -13.73 -28.54 12.62
C CYS A 172 -13.99 -27.14 13.15
N LEU A 173 -14.62 -27.07 14.33
CA LEU A 173 -14.97 -25.81 14.99
C LEU A 173 -14.32 -25.71 16.37
N SER A 174 -13.82 -24.52 16.69
CA SER A 174 -13.35 -24.15 18.02
C SER A 174 -14.12 -22.95 18.56
N GLU A 175 -14.13 -22.78 19.89
CA GLU A 175 -14.76 -21.63 20.55
C GLU A 175 -13.73 -20.74 21.25
N ASN A 176 -14.02 -19.44 21.33
CA ASN A 176 -13.27 -18.44 22.08
C ASN A 176 -11.76 -18.38 21.73
N GLY A 177 -11.41 -18.70 20.48
CA GLY A 177 -10.02 -18.73 20.01
C GLY A 177 -9.14 -19.79 20.69
N SER A 178 -9.74 -20.80 21.32
CA SER A 178 -9.02 -21.85 22.06
C SER A 178 -8.27 -22.85 21.17
N GLU A 179 -8.63 -22.92 19.89
CA GLU A 179 -8.19 -23.95 18.92
C GLU A 179 -8.38 -25.40 19.40
N GLN A 180 -9.25 -25.63 20.39
CA GLN A 180 -9.67 -26.96 20.83
C GLN A 180 -10.84 -27.44 19.97
N GLY A 181 -10.51 -28.03 18.83
CA GLY A 181 -11.47 -28.28 17.77
C GLY A 181 -12.27 -29.58 17.92
N THR A 182 -13.58 -29.46 17.70
CA THR A 182 -14.50 -30.59 17.53
C THR A 182 -14.93 -30.68 16.08
N LEU A 183 -14.89 -31.88 15.50
CA LEU A 183 -15.30 -32.13 14.13
C LEU A 183 -16.80 -32.45 14.06
N PHE A 184 -17.49 -31.74 13.18
CA PHE A 184 -18.91 -31.92 12.88
C PHE A 184 -19.11 -32.23 11.39
N PHE A 185 -20.25 -32.81 11.04
CA PHE A 185 -20.59 -33.14 9.67
C PHE A 185 -21.86 -32.42 9.23
N TYR A 186 -21.90 -31.97 7.98
CA TYR A 186 -23.05 -31.29 7.40
C TYR A 186 -23.41 -31.92 6.06
N ASP A 187 -24.71 -32.00 5.77
CA ASP A 187 -25.20 -32.35 4.45
C ASP A 187 -25.02 -31.17 3.49
N THR A 188 -24.38 -31.40 2.35
CA THR A 188 -24.06 -30.34 1.40
C THR A 188 -25.33 -29.75 0.79
N ALA A 189 -26.37 -30.55 0.51
CA ALA A 189 -27.54 -30.08 -0.22
C ALA A 189 -28.45 -29.17 0.63
N THR A 190 -28.59 -29.50 1.91
CA THR A 190 -29.49 -28.82 2.85
C THR A 190 -28.76 -27.83 3.75
N GLY A 191 -27.46 -28.03 4.01
CA GLY A 191 -26.72 -27.31 5.04
C GLY A 191 -27.02 -27.76 6.46
N GLU A 192 -27.81 -28.82 6.64
CA GLU A 192 -28.17 -29.35 7.95
C GLU A 192 -27.01 -30.11 8.58
N ARG A 193 -26.84 -29.93 9.89
CA ARG A 193 -25.86 -30.65 10.69
C ARG A 193 -26.31 -32.09 10.92
N LEU A 194 -25.41 -33.05 10.68
CA LEU A 194 -25.62 -34.46 10.96
C LEU A 194 -25.37 -34.79 12.45
N PRO A 195 -25.90 -35.93 12.97
CA PRO A 195 -25.79 -36.27 14.40
C PRO A 195 -24.36 -36.47 14.90
N ASP A 196 -23.48 -36.98 14.05
CA ASP A 196 -22.09 -37.31 14.39
C ASP A 196 -21.28 -36.08 14.82
N LYS A 197 -20.52 -36.24 15.89
CA LYS A 197 -19.52 -35.28 16.37
C LYS A 197 -18.31 -36.02 16.90
N LEU A 198 -17.10 -35.54 16.60
CA LEU A 198 -15.85 -36.11 17.08
C LEU A 198 -15.09 -35.08 17.89
N GLU A 199 -14.90 -35.35 19.17
CA GLU A 199 -14.20 -34.45 20.10
C GLU A 199 -12.69 -34.71 20.06
N ARG A 200 -11.91 -33.72 20.53
CA ARG A 200 -10.44 -33.80 20.66
C ARG A 200 -9.70 -33.99 19.34
N VAL A 201 -10.22 -33.42 18.26
CA VAL A 201 -9.63 -33.58 16.92
C VAL A 201 -8.45 -32.65 16.71
N GLN A 202 -8.56 -31.43 17.24
CA GLN A 202 -7.55 -30.39 17.14
C GLN A 202 -7.22 -29.79 18.51
N PHE A 203 -5.98 -29.35 18.66
CA PHE A 203 -5.49 -28.57 19.80
C PHE A 203 -4.46 -27.54 19.30
N PRO A 204 -4.21 -26.41 20.00
CA PRO A 204 -3.19 -25.41 19.63
C PRO A 204 -1.78 -25.94 19.37
N THR A 205 -1.47 -27.17 19.83
CA THR A 205 -0.15 -27.77 19.72
C THR A 205 0.10 -28.40 18.35
N GLY A 206 -0.29 -29.65 18.15
CA GLY A 206 -0.08 -30.42 16.91
C GLY A 206 -1.16 -30.24 15.85
N GLY A 207 -2.08 -29.27 16.01
CA GLY A 207 -3.18 -29.05 15.06
C GLY A 207 -4.17 -30.21 15.04
N GLY A 208 -4.87 -30.40 13.91
CA GLY A 208 -5.80 -31.49 13.68
C GLY A 208 -6.06 -31.70 12.18
N SER A 209 -6.44 -32.92 11.80
CA SER A 209 -6.60 -33.33 10.40
C SER A 209 -7.71 -34.36 10.22
N VAL A 210 -8.28 -34.41 9.02
CA VAL A 210 -9.31 -35.37 8.60
C VAL A 210 -9.10 -35.76 7.15
N ALA A 211 -9.40 -37.01 6.83
CA ALA A 211 -9.40 -37.55 5.47
C ALA A 211 -10.59 -38.49 5.29
N TRP A 212 -11.35 -38.32 4.21
CA TRP A 212 -12.51 -39.17 3.92
C TRP A 212 -12.10 -40.53 3.37
N ALA A 213 -12.83 -41.57 3.76
CA ALA A 213 -12.78 -42.86 3.06
C ALA A 213 -13.42 -42.77 1.67
N ALA A 214 -12.99 -43.63 0.75
CA ALA A 214 -13.44 -43.63 -0.65
C ALA A 214 -14.97 -43.66 -0.82
N ASP A 215 -15.68 -44.39 0.03
CA ASP A 215 -17.13 -44.59 -0.03
C ASP A 215 -17.94 -43.44 0.61
N SER A 216 -17.26 -42.44 1.16
CA SER A 216 -17.86 -41.32 1.90
C SER A 216 -18.72 -41.75 3.12
N GLN A 217 -18.55 -42.98 3.63
CA GLN A 217 -19.29 -43.51 4.78
C GLN A 217 -18.53 -43.38 6.11
N GLY A 218 -17.29 -42.88 6.07
CA GLY A 218 -16.50 -42.63 7.27
C GLY A 218 -15.30 -41.76 7.00
N VAL A 219 -14.61 -41.39 8.08
CA VAL A 219 -13.41 -40.55 8.03
C VAL A 219 -12.28 -41.14 8.86
N PHE A 220 -11.05 -40.97 8.37
CA PHE A 220 -9.85 -41.03 9.19
C PHE A 220 -9.61 -39.65 9.78
N TYR A 221 -9.31 -39.56 11.06
CA TYR A 221 -9.14 -38.28 11.73
C TYR A 221 -8.11 -38.36 12.85
N THR A 222 -7.52 -37.22 13.18
CA THR A 222 -6.62 -37.11 14.31
C THR A 222 -7.39 -37.02 15.62
N ARG A 223 -6.88 -37.63 16.69
CA ARG A 223 -7.46 -37.55 18.04
C ARG A 223 -6.38 -37.44 19.09
N TYR A 224 -6.54 -36.50 20.01
CA TYR A 224 -5.73 -36.44 21.22
C TYR A 224 -6.23 -37.43 22.29
N PRO A 225 -5.35 -38.03 23.10
CA PRO A 225 -5.72 -39.01 24.13
C PRO A 225 -6.81 -38.48 25.07
N ALA A 226 -7.84 -39.28 25.34
CA ALA A 226 -8.89 -38.93 26.30
C ALA A 226 -8.45 -39.21 27.76
N PRO A 227 -9.11 -38.62 28.77
CA PRO A 227 -8.85 -38.95 30.17
C PRO A 227 -8.89 -40.46 30.44
N GLY A 228 -7.86 -40.99 31.09
CA GLY A 228 -7.71 -42.42 31.34
C GLY A 228 -6.92 -43.18 30.27
N GLU A 229 -6.73 -42.62 29.07
CA GLU A 229 -5.89 -43.22 28.03
C GLU A 229 -4.39 -42.92 28.25
N ARG A 230 -4.06 -41.77 28.85
CA ARG A 230 -2.70 -41.34 29.21
C ARG A 230 -2.70 -40.49 30.50
N PRO A 231 -1.52 -40.27 31.13
CA PRO A 231 -1.38 -39.32 32.24
C PRO A 231 -1.89 -37.92 31.87
N ALA A 232 -2.36 -37.15 32.86
CA ALA A 232 -2.93 -35.82 32.63
C ALA A 232 -2.01 -34.87 31.85
N ALA A 233 -0.70 -34.95 32.09
CA ALA A 233 0.32 -34.14 31.40
C ALA A 233 0.48 -34.46 29.91
N ASP A 234 -0.05 -35.59 29.45
CA ASP A 234 0.10 -36.10 28.08
C ASP A 234 -1.20 -36.07 27.26
N LEU A 235 -2.31 -35.57 27.84
CA LEU A 235 -3.60 -35.54 27.16
C LEU A 235 -3.61 -34.64 25.92
N TRP A 236 -2.69 -33.69 25.81
CA TRP A 236 -2.55 -32.76 24.67
C TRP A 236 -1.29 -33.03 23.83
N PHE A 237 -0.77 -34.24 23.97
CA PHE A 237 0.37 -34.79 23.26
C PHE A 237 -0.04 -36.13 22.62
N TYR A 238 0.89 -36.79 21.92
CA TYR A 238 0.67 -38.11 21.33
C TYR A 238 -0.61 -38.18 20.48
N GLN A 239 -0.77 -37.21 19.58
CA GLN A 239 -1.85 -37.22 18.60
C GLN A 239 -1.84 -38.55 17.83
N GLN A 240 -3.01 -39.14 17.63
CA GLN A 240 -3.18 -40.46 17.02
C GLN A 240 -4.19 -40.38 15.88
N VAL A 241 -4.22 -41.40 15.03
CA VAL A 241 -5.19 -41.53 13.93
C VAL A 241 -6.23 -42.59 14.28
N TYR A 242 -7.50 -42.24 14.09
CA TYR A 242 -8.65 -43.12 14.27
C TYR A 242 -9.50 -43.11 13.00
N TYR A 243 -10.27 -44.18 12.81
CA TYR A 243 -11.32 -44.26 11.81
C TYR A 243 -12.69 -44.24 12.47
N HIS A 244 -13.53 -43.31 12.02
CA HIS A 244 -14.92 -43.16 12.44
C HIS A 244 -15.84 -43.58 11.29
N ALA A 245 -16.75 -44.51 11.57
CA ALA A 245 -17.86 -44.86 10.68
C ALA A 245 -19.06 -43.97 11.02
N LEU A 246 -19.63 -43.28 10.02
CA LEU A 246 -20.75 -42.37 10.26
C LEU A 246 -21.97 -43.13 10.80
N GLY A 247 -22.60 -42.58 11.83
CA GLY A 247 -23.71 -43.17 12.58
C GLY A 247 -23.30 -44.00 13.79
N ALA A 248 -22.00 -44.31 13.95
CA ALA A 248 -21.48 -45.03 15.12
C ALA A 248 -21.16 -44.06 16.28
N ALA A 249 -21.02 -44.58 17.49
CA ALA A 249 -20.52 -43.79 18.62
C ALA A 249 -19.00 -43.57 18.50
N GLN A 250 -18.47 -42.39 18.83
CA GLN A 250 -17.02 -42.11 18.81
C GLN A 250 -16.21 -43.11 19.65
N THR A 251 -16.78 -43.67 20.71
CA THR A 251 -16.14 -44.70 21.55
C THR A 251 -15.89 -46.02 20.83
N GLU A 252 -16.55 -46.26 19.70
CA GLU A 252 -16.41 -47.46 18.86
C GLU A 252 -15.39 -47.25 17.72
N ASP A 253 -14.80 -46.05 17.62
CA ASP A 253 -13.87 -45.71 16.55
C ASP A 253 -12.64 -46.63 16.56
N ARG A 254 -12.28 -47.13 15.38
CA ARG A 254 -11.15 -48.04 15.20
C ARG A 254 -9.84 -47.25 15.27
N TYR A 255 -8.94 -47.65 16.15
CA TYR A 255 -7.56 -47.15 16.17
C TYR A 255 -6.80 -47.55 14.89
N GLU A 256 -6.05 -46.62 14.30
CA GLU A 256 -5.26 -46.86 13.08
C GLU A 256 -3.74 -46.85 13.36
N ILE A 257 -3.19 -45.72 13.79
CA ILE A 257 -1.75 -45.56 14.04
C ILE A 257 -1.48 -44.39 15.02
N GLY A 258 -0.28 -44.34 15.61
CA GLY A 258 0.26 -43.16 16.29
C GLY A 258 0.61 -43.31 17.77
N ARG A 259 0.31 -44.44 18.42
CA ARG A 259 0.67 -44.67 19.83
C ARG A 259 2.17 -44.55 20.12
N GLU A 260 2.98 -44.94 19.14
CA GLU A 260 4.45 -44.96 19.18
C GLU A 260 5.10 -43.73 18.50
N PHE A 261 4.30 -42.77 18.02
CA PHE A 261 4.85 -41.54 17.44
C PHE A 261 5.51 -40.67 18.52
N PRO A 262 6.37 -39.71 18.12
CA PRO A 262 6.95 -38.75 19.04
C PRO A 262 5.87 -38.09 19.91
N ARG A 263 6.24 -37.75 21.15
CA ARG A 263 5.34 -37.08 22.10
C ARG A 263 4.71 -35.82 21.51
N ILE A 264 5.52 -35.05 20.77
CA ILE A 264 5.15 -33.79 20.11
C ILE A 264 4.75 -33.99 18.64
N ALA A 265 4.12 -35.13 18.32
CA ALA A 265 3.65 -35.40 16.97
C ALA A 265 2.47 -34.49 16.56
N GLY A 266 2.60 -33.86 15.40
CA GLY A 266 1.48 -33.29 14.64
C GLY A 266 1.25 -34.11 13.37
N ILE A 267 0.01 -34.38 13.01
CA ILE A 267 -0.34 -35.32 11.94
C ILE A 267 -1.25 -34.66 10.91
N ASP A 268 -0.79 -34.62 9.66
CA ASP A 268 -1.58 -34.26 8.49
C ASP A 268 -1.97 -35.51 7.69
N LEU A 269 -3.26 -35.62 7.37
CA LEU A 269 -3.84 -36.73 6.62
C LEU A 269 -4.21 -36.30 5.19
N GLU A 270 -3.90 -37.14 4.22
CA GLU A 270 -4.27 -36.96 2.81
C GLU A 270 -4.75 -38.30 2.25
N SER A 271 -5.95 -38.36 1.67
CA SER A 271 -6.41 -39.56 0.93
C SER A 271 -5.84 -39.54 -0.49
N SER A 272 -5.54 -40.72 -1.03
CA SER A 272 -5.27 -40.85 -2.47
C SER A 272 -6.49 -40.38 -3.27
N PRO A 273 -6.33 -39.98 -4.55
CA PRO A 273 -7.44 -39.51 -5.36
C PRO A 273 -8.61 -40.53 -5.48
N ASP A 274 -8.30 -41.83 -5.52
CA ASP A 274 -9.33 -42.89 -5.50
C ASP A 274 -9.85 -43.25 -4.11
N GLY A 275 -9.35 -42.57 -3.06
CA GLY A 275 -9.72 -42.73 -1.66
C GLY A 275 -9.33 -44.06 -1.01
N ARG A 276 -8.60 -44.93 -1.72
CA ARG A 276 -8.27 -46.29 -1.25
C ARG A 276 -7.02 -46.33 -0.39
N ARG A 277 -6.14 -45.34 -0.50
CA ARG A 277 -4.91 -45.22 0.28
C ARG A 277 -4.95 -43.94 1.10
N LEU A 278 -4.17 -43.92 2.16
CA LEU A 278 -4.05 -42.78 3.06
C LEU A 278 -2.58 -42.48 3.33
N LEU A 279 -2.22 -41.21 3.31
CA LEU A 279 -0.91 -40.71 3.70
C LEU A 279 -1.06 -39.99 5.03
N ALA A 280 -0.24 -40.37 6.01
CA ALA A 280 -0.07 -39.63 7.26
C ALA A 280 1.33 -39.01 7.27
N SER A 281 1.38 -37.68 7.28
CA SER A 281 2.61 -36.91 7.45
C SER A 281 2.72 -36.50 8.91
N VAL A 282 3.75 -36.99 9.60
CA VAL A 282 3.92 -36.87 11.04
C VAL A 282 5.11 -35.97 11.30
N GLY A 283 4.85 -34.76 11.80
CA GLY A 283 5.87 -33.83 12.27
C GLY A 283 6.41 -34.24 13.64
N ASN A 284 7.66 -33.88 13.94
CA ASN A 284 8.23 -33.93 15.27
C ASN A 284 8.40 -32.49 15.78
N GLY A 285 7.35 -31.93 16.38
CA GLY A 285 7.31 -30.51 16.70
C GLY A 285 7.32 -29.59 15.47
N ASP A 286 7.67 -28.33 15.70
CA ASP A 286 7.50 -27.25 14.73
C ASP A 286 8.79 -26.89 13.95
N GLY A 287 9.88 -27.64 14.17
CA GLY A 287 11.19 -27.42 13.52
C GLY A 287 11.28 -27.94 12.08
N GLY A 288 10.18 -28.45 11.52
CA GLY A 288 10.13 -28.95 10.14
C GLY A 288 10.74 -30.33 9.93
N GLU A 289 10.89 -31.13 10.98
CA GLU A 289 11.20 -32.56 10.91
C GLU A 289 9.91 -33.34 10.65
N ILE A 290 9.80 -34.00 9.49
CA ILE A 290 8.58 -34.72 9.09
C ILE A 290 8.94 -36.13 8.60
N VAL A 291 8.09 -37.09 8.94
CA VAL A 291 8.15 -38.47 8.48
C VAL A 291 6.80 -38.87 7.87
N HIS A 292 6.81 -39.74 6.85
CA HIS A 292 5.61 -40.10 6.10
C HIS A 292 5.29 -41.59 6.23
N TYR A 293 4.01 -41.89 6.45
CA TYR A 293 3.45 -43.24 6.50
C TYR A 293 2.35 -43.40 5.45
N LEU A 294 2.38 -44.53 4.74
CA LEU A 294 1.40 -44.88 3.71
C LEU A 294 0.56 -46.07 4.19
N ARG A 295 -0.76 -45.91 4.14
CA ARG A 295 -1.75 -46.97 4.38
C ARG A 295 -2.15 -47.62 3.06
N SER A 296 -2.05 -48.94 2.97
CA SER A 296 -2.54 -49.72 1.83
C SER A 296 -4.08 -49.83 1.84
N PRO A 297 -4.70 -50.22 0.72
CA PRO A 297 -6.14 -50.51 0.67
C PRO A 297 -6.58 -51.61 1.65
N GLU A 298 -5.69 -52.57 1.95
CA GLU A 298 -5.92 -53.66 2.92
C GLU A 298 -5.81 -53.18 4.37
N GLY A 299 -5.43 -51.92 4.59
CA GLY A 299 -5.32 -51.31 5.91
C GLY A 299 -3.98 -51.49 6.61
N VAL A 300 -2.94 -51.85 5.85
CA VAL A 300 -1.58 -51.98 6.39
C VAL A 300 -0.83 -50.66 6.29
N TRP A 301 -0.28 -50.19 7.40
CA TRP A 301 0.57 -49.00 7.44
C TRP A 301 2.04 -49.35 7.22
N ARG A 302 2.72 -48.53 6.41
CA ARG A 302 4.16 -48.61 6.18
C ARG A 302 4.80 -47.24 6.27
N GLN A 303 5.88 -47.13 7.02
CA GLN A 303 6.73 -45.94 7.01
C GLN A 303 7.52 -45.87 5.70
N ILE A 304 7.42 -44.76 4.96
CA ILE A 304 8.06 -44.59 3.65
C ILE A 304 9.25 -43.63 3.66
N THR A 305 9.38 -42.77 4.68
CA THR A 305 10.55 -41.89 4.89
C THR A 305 10.99 -41.94 6.35
N ARG A 306 12.09 -41.24 6.67
CA ARG A 306 12.60 -41.00 8.03
C ARG A 306 12.95 -39.51 8.18
N PHE A 307 13.16 -39.03 9.40
CA PHE A 307 13.49 -37.61 9.64
C PHE A 307 14.81 -37.20 8.94
N GLU A 308 15.81 -38.09 8.92
CA GLU A 308 17.08 -37.88 8.24
C GLU A 308 16.96 -37.77 6.71
N ASP A 309 15.82 -38.15 6.13
CA ASP A 309 15.53 -37.98 4.70
C ASP A 309 15.19 -36.52 4.33
N GLN A 310 14.93 -35.68 5.34
CA GLN A 310 14.57 -34.27 5.22
C GLN A 310 13.48 -34.03 4.16
N VAL A 311 12.50 -34.93 4.10
CA VAL A 311 11.31 -34.78 3.25
C VAL A 311 10.30 -33.94 4.02
N LYS A 312 9.94 -32.77 3.48
CA LYS A 312 9.03 -31.83 4.14
C LYS A 312 7.62 -31.82 3.57
N GLN A 313 7.43 -32.38 2.37
CA GLN A 313 6.10 -32.55 1.77
C GLN A 313 6.04 -33.87 1.01
N ALA A 314 4.89 -34.51 1.08
CA ALA A 314 4.54 -35.69 0.31
C ALA A 314 3.13 -35.50 -0.25
N ARG A 315 2.95 -35.75 -1.55
CA ARG A 315 1.66 -35.61 -2.24
C ARG A 315 1.40 -36.85 -3.09
N PHE A 316 0.16 -37.35 -3.08
CA PHE A 316 -0.20 -38.39 -4.01
C PHE A 316 -0.09 -37.90 -5.46
N GLY A 317 0.31 -38.82 -6.34
CA GLY A 317 0.17 -38.68 -7.78
C GLY A 317 -1.31 -38.68 -8.21
N ARG A 318 -1.52 -38.72 -9.52
CA ARG A 318 -2.78 -38.34 -10.17
C ARG A 318 -4.01 -39.22 -9.90
N ASP A 319 -5.18 -38.65 -10.19
CA ASP A 319 -6.50 -39.28 -10.17
C ASP A 319 -6.82 -40.11 -11.44
N PRO A 320 -7.49 -41.28 -11.32
CA PRO A 320 -7.98 -42.10 -12.43
C PRO A 320 -9.13 -41.55 -13.32
N LEU A 321 -9.68 -40.36 -13.11
CA LEU A 321 -10.83 -39.85 -13.91
C LEU A 321 -10.55 -39.55 -15.41
N TYR A 322 -9.36 -39.85 -15.93
CA TYR A 322 -9.03 -39.70 -17.36
C TYR A 322 -8.69 -41.06 -17.99
N ILE A 323 -9.47 -41.45 -19.01
CA ILE A 323 -9.48 -42.77 -19.65
C ILE A 323 -8.29 -42.95 -20.63
N GLU A 324 -7.67 -41.85 -21.07
CA GLU A 324 -6.68 -41.86 -22.15
C GLU A 324 -5.25 -42.23 -21.71
N TRP A 325 -4.97 -42.30 -20.40
CA TRP A 325 -3.61 -42.49 -19.87
C TRP A 325 -3.61 -43.43 -18.65
N GLY A 326 -2.54 -44.21 -18.41
CA GLY A 326 -2.43 -45.13 -17.26
C GLY A 326 -2.08 -44.47 -15.92
N ARG A 327 -2.77 -44.81 -14.81
CA ARG A 327 -2.60 -44.23 -13.46
C ARG A 327 -1.11 -44.06 -13.08
N ASP A 328 -0.76 -42.89 -12.54
CA ASP A 328 0.54 -42.69 -11.91
C ASP A 328 0.42 -43.04 -10.42
N GLU A 329 0.68 -44.31 -10.12
CA GLU A 329 0.61 -44.86 -8.77
C GLU A 329 1.87 -44.51 -7.98
N ALA A 330 2.06 -43.22 -7.65
CA ALA A 330 3.24 -42.73 -6.94
C ALA A 330 2.91 -41.69 -5.85
N VAL A 331 3.90 -41.41 -5.00
CA VAL A 331 3.97 -40.25 -4.12
C VAL A 331 5.14 -39.37 -4.56
N TYR A 332 4.88 -38.07 -4.68
CA TYR A 332 5.89 -37.06 -4.96
C TYR A 332 6.36 -36.43 -3.65
N LEU A 333 7.68 -36.41 -3.44
CA LEU A 333 8.33 -36.06 -2.18
C LEU A 333 9.24 -34.85 -2.38
N LEU A 334 9.01 -33.76 -1.64
CA LEU A 334 9.91 -32.60 -1.61
C LEU A 334 10.98 -32.84 -0.54
N SER A 335 12.19 -33.19 -0.98
CA SER A 335 13.33 -33.48 -0.11
C SER A 335 14.35 -32.34 -0.11
N PHE A 336 14.89 -32.04 1.06
CA PHE A 336 15.98 -31.09 1.28
C PHE A 336 17.33 -31.77 1.55
N ARG A 337 17.34 -33.11 1.63
CA ARG A 337 18.54 -33.88 1.92
C ARG A 337 19.53 -33.77 0.78
N HIS A 338 20.70 -33.20 1.09
CA HIS A 338 21.75 -32.83 0.13
C HIS A 338 21.27 -31.87 -0.98
N ALA A 339 20.13 -31.22 -0.74
CA ALA A 339 19.47 -30.31 -1.66
C ALA A 339 18.77 -29.20 -0.85
N PRO A 340 19.49 -28.29 -0.17
CA PRO A 340 18.92 -27.28 0.72
C PRO A 340 17.93 -26.30 0.06
N ARG A 341 17.87 -26.21 -1.28
CA ARG A 341 16.85 -25.46 -2.01
C ARG A 341 15.71 -26.33 -2.54
N GLY A 342 15.65 -27.60 -2.14
CA GLY A 342 14.61 -28.55 -2.45
C GLY A 342 14.80 -29.27 -3.79
N ARG A 343 14.45 -30.55 -3.81
CA ARG A 343 14.32 -31.41 -5.00
C ARG A 343 13.05 -32.26 -4.90
N VAL A 344 12.54 -32.76 -6.01
CA VAL A 344 11.38 -33.66 -6.04
C VAL A 344 11.80 -35.08 -6.38
N LEU A 345 11.44 -36.01 -5.51
CA LEU A 345 11.55 -37.44 -5.74
C LEU A 345 10.17 -38.02 -6.07
N ARG A 346 10.11 -39.02 -6.95
CA ARG A 346 8.92 -39.83 -7.23
C ARG A 346 9.13 -41.23 -6.68
N LEU A 347 8.26 -41.66 -5.77
CA LEU A 347 8.27 -42.99 -5.17
C LEU A 347 7.03 -43.77 -5.62
N ASP A 348 7.22 -44.92 -6.26
CA ASP A 348 6.12 -45.82 -6.63
C ASP A 348 5.37 -46.30 -5.37
N LEU A 349 4.04 -46.38 -5.40
CA LEU A 349 3.23 -46.79 -4.26
C LEU A 349 3.51 -48.24 -3.82
N ASN A 350 4.03 -49.07 -4.71
CA ASN A 350 4.38 -50.45 -4.44
C ASN A 350 5.86 -50.62 -4.02
N ALA A 351 6.70 -49.58 -4.18
CA ALA A 351 8.10 -49.60 -3.77
C ALA A 351 8.23 -49.93 -2.28
N GLY A 352 9.27 -50.68 -1.89
CA GLY A 352 9.50 -51.11 -0.51
C GLY A 352 10.01 -49.99 0.40
N SER A 353 10.78 -49.04 -0.14
CA SER A 353 11.37 -47.92 0.63
C SER A 353 11.79 -46.73 -0.24
N LEU A 354 12.17 -45.61 0.39
CA LEU A 354 12.65 -44.40 -0.30
C LEU A 354 13.86 -44.61 -1.21
N THR A 355 14.69 -45.64 -0.99
CA THR A 355 15.87 -45.90 -1.84
C THR A 355 15.50 -46.27 -3.29
N GLU A 356 14.26 -46.66 -3.51
CA GLU A 356 13.70 -46.96 -4.83
C GLU A 356 13.11 -45.71 -5.52
N ALA A 357 13.09 -44.56 -4.84
CA ALA A 357 12.60 -43.31 -5.42
C ALA A 357 13.55 -42.77 -6.49
N VAL A 358 12.96 -42.19 -7.54
CA VAL A 358 13.68 -41.56 -8.64
C VAL A 358 13.60 -40.04 -8.50
N GLU A 359 14.74 -39.35 -8.65
CA GLU A 359 14.75 -37.90 -8.72
C GLU A 359 14.12 -37.44 -10.03
N VAL A 360 13.04 -36.65 -9.94
CA VAL A 360 12.31 -36.14 -11.12
C VAL A 360 12.52 -34.65 -11.33
N ILE A 361 12.77 -33.88 -10.26
CA ILE A 361 13.14 -32.46 -10.35
C ILE A 361 14.39 -32.24 -9.49
N PRO A 362 15.56 -31.94 -10.08
CA PRO A 362 16.76 -31.64 -9.32
C PRO A 362 16.65 -30.27 -8.64
N GLN A 363 17.56 -30.01 -7.70
CA GLN A 363 17.67 -28.70 -7.08
C GLN A 363 18.01 -27.60 -8.09
N GLY A 364 17.27 -26.49 -8.04
CA GLY A 364 17.54 -25.27 -8.81
C GLY A 364 18.21 -24.14 -8.01
N ALA A 365 18.28 -22.95 -8.61
CA ALA A 365 18.83 -21.76 -7.96
C ALA A 365 17.88 -21.13 -6.93
N GLN A 366 16.57 -21.24 -7.14
CA GLN A 366 15.53 -20.73 -6.23
C GLN A 366 15.08 -21.84 -5.26
N ALA A 367 14.56 -21.44 -4.10
CA ALA A 367 14.04 -22.38 -3.11
C ALA A 367 12.69 -22.95 -3.57
N LEU A 368 12.61 -24.26 -3.77
CA LEU A 368 11.37 -24.98 -4.04
C LEU A 368 10.59 -25.15 -2.74
N THR A 369 9.38 -24.60 -2.70
CA THR A 369 8.53 -24.54 -1.49
C THR A 369 7.21 -25.29 -1.61
N GLY A 370 6.87 -25.77 -2.82
CA GLY A 370 5.68 -26.56 -3.04
C GLY A 370 5.75 -27.37 -4.31
N VAL A 371 5.20 -28.59 -4.25
CA VAL A 371 4.98 -29.47 -5.40
C VAL A 371 3.50 -29.87 -5.41
N LEU A 372 2.87 -29.76 -6.57
CA LEU A 372 1.47 -30.13 -6.76
C LEU A 372 1.34 -30.99 -8.03
N PRO A 373 1.16 -32.32 -7.88
CA PRO A 373 0.95 -33.22 -9.01
C PRO A 373 -0.34 -32.93 -9.77
N ALA A 374 -0.28 -33.08 -11.11
CA ALA A 374 -1.42 -33.01 -12.01
C ALA A 374 -1.42 -34.23 -12.96
N ALA A 375 -2.29 -34.26 -13.97
CA ALA A 375 -2.48 -35.46 -14.80
C ALA A 375 -1.26 -35.82 -15.67
N SER A 376 -0.60 -34.82 -16.27
CA SER A 376 0.54 -34.99 -17.20
C SER A 376 1.86 -34.38 -16.70
N GLY A 377 1.88 -33.80 -15.51
CA GLY A 377 3.04 -33.05 -15.02
C GLY A 377 2.94 -32.58 -13.57
N LEU A 378 3.85 -31.67 -13.19
CA LEU A 378 3.93 -31.07 -11.87
C LEU A 378 3.83 -29.55 -11.94
N TYR A 379 3.06 -28.98 -11.02
CA TYR A 379 3.21 -27.58 -10.66
C TYR A 379 4.25 -27.42 -9.55
N LEU A 380 5.21 -26.52 -9.78
CA LEU A 380 6.36 -26.26 -8.91
C LEU A 380 6.32 -24.81 -8.43
N HIS A 381 6.23 -24.63 -7.11
CA HIS A 381 6.17 -23.32 -6.48
C HIS A 381 7.49 -22.97 -5.80
N TYR A 382 8.21 -22.04 -6.41
CA TYR A 382 9.49 -21.54 -5.92
C TYR A 382 9.33 -20.18 -5.21
N ARG A 383 10.28 -19.87 -4.32
CA ARG A 383 10.49 -18.56 -3.73
C ARG A 383 11.86 -18.00 -4.08
N ASP A 384 11.87 -16.69 -4.31
CA ASP A 384 13.08 -15.91 -4.60
C ASP A 384 13.28 -14.81 -3.55
N GLY A 385 13.57 -15.19 -2.31
CA GLY A 385 13.75 -14.23 -1.22
C GLY A 385 12.44 -13.63 -0.68
N GLY A 386 11.27 -14.10 -1.13
CA GLY A 386 9.95 -13.57 -0.75
C GLY A 386 8.91 -13.68 -1.88
N PRO A 387 9.12 -13.01 -3.04
CA PRO A 387 8.31 -13.19 -4.24
C PRO A 387 8.25 -14.66 -4.69
N SER A 388 7.13 -15.04 -5.30
CA SER A 388 6.95 -16.38 -5.86
C SER A 388 7.44 -16.48 -7.29
N LEU A 389 7.73 -17.71 -7.70
CA LEU A 389 7.85 -18.15 -9.08
C LEU A 389 7.06 -19.45 -9.21
N LEU A 390 6.18 -19.53 -10.22
CA LEU A 390 5.37 -20.72 -10.48
C LEU A 390 5.75 -21.31 -11.83
N GLN A 391 5.93 -22.63 -11.86
CA GLN A 391 6.31 -23.37 -13.06
C GLN A 391 5.44 -24.62 -13.24
N TRP A 392 5.24 -25.00 -14.50
CA TRP A 392 4.67 -26.27 -14.93
C TRP A 392 5.79 -27.12 -15.54
N HIS A 393 5.94 -28.36 -15.09
CA HIS A 393 6.87 -29.34 -15.64
C HIS A 393 6.09 -30.51 -16.25
N ASP A 394 6.24 -30.69 -17.56
CA ASP A 394 5.59 -31.74 -18.34
C ASP A 394 6.45 -33.01 -18.36
N PHE A 395 5.89 -34.15 -17.93
CA PHE A 395 6.62 -35.42 -17.88
C PHE A 395 6.91 -36.03 -19.24
N PHE A 396 6.09 -35.76 -20.25
CA PHE A 396 6.24 -36.35 -21.58
C PHE A 396 7.32 -35.65 -22.39
N THR A 397 7.34 -34.32 -22.31
CA THR A 397 8.30 -33.51 -23.08
C THR A 397 9.56 -33.16 -22.29
N GLY A 398 9.52 -33.32 -20.96
CA GLY A 398 10.56 -32.84 -20.05
C GLY A 398 10.67 -31.31 -20.00
N LYS A 399 9.74 -30.59 -20.63
CA LYS A 399 9.76 -29.12 -20.71
C LYS A 399 9.19 -28.51 -19.44
N THR A 400 9.85 -27.45 -18.98
CA THR A 400 9.37 -26.60 -17.89
C THR A 400 8.96 -25.24 -18.43
N ILE A 401 7.79 -24.75 -18.02
CA ILE A 401 7.22 -23.48 -18.45
C ILE A 401 6.88 -22.62 -17.24
N LYS A 402 7.22 -21.32 -17.30
CA LYS A 402 6.91 -20.35 -16.24
C LYS A 402 5.51 -19.79 -16.41
N LEU A 403 4.72 -19.77 -15.34
CA LEU A 403 3.37 -19.22 -15.33
C LEU A 403 3.37 -17.71 -15.03
N PRO A 404 2.44 -16.94 -15.63
CA PRO A 404 2.26 -15.54 -15.27
C PRO A 404 1.60 -15.43 -13.89
N LEU A 405 2.28 -14.78 -12.94
CA LEU A 405 1.71 -14.57 -11.60
C LEU A 405 0.67 -13.46 -11.54
N ARG A 406 0.64 -12.55 -12.52
CA ARG A 406 -0.30 -11.43 -12.61
C ARG A 406 -0.68 -11.17 -14.07
N PRO A 407 -1.44 -12.06 -14.73
CA PRO A 407 -1.95 -11.75 -16.07
C PRO A 407 -2.94 -10.58 -15.99
N SER A 408 -3.04 -9.78 -17.06
CA SER A 408 -3.95 -8.64 -17.12
C SER A 408 -5.39 -9.09 -16.86
N LEU A 409 -6.02 -8.53 -15.82
CA LEU A 409 -7.41 -8.78 -15.50
C LEU A 409 -8.31 -8.07 -16.53
N ARG A 410 -9.40 -8.73 -16.95
CA ARG A 410 -10.31 -8.19 -17.97
C ARG A 410 -10.88 -6.84 -17.51
N GLY A 411 -10.50 -5.75 -18.19
CA GLY A 411 -11.00 -4.41 -17.90
C GLY A 411 -10.35 -3.71 -16.69
N GLN A 412 -9.26 -4.24 -16.12
CA GLN A 412 -8.50 -3.58 -15.06
C GLN A 412 -7.13 -3.09 -15.55
N PRO A 413 -6.56 -2.03 -14.94
CA PRO A 413 -5.20 -1.58 -15.22
C PRO A 413 -4.16 -2.66 -14.84
N PRO A 414 -2.92 -2.56 -15.34
CA PRO A 414 -1.82 -3.42 -14.91
C PRO A 414 -1.63 -3.37 -13.38
N ALA A 415 -1.14 -4.46 -12.79
CA ALA A 415 -0.86 -4.54 -11.36
C ALA A 415 0.07 -3.40 -10.91
N ASN A 416 -0.17 -2.85 -9.71
CA ASN A 416 0.61 -1.73 -9.17
C ASN A 416 2.04 -2.15 -8.78
N SER A 417 2.32 -3.45 -8.70
CA SER A 417 3.65 -4.01 -8.43
C SER A 417 3.88 -5.33 -9.18
N SER A 418 5.12 -5.54 -9.63
CA SER A 418 5.58 -6.83 -10.15
C SER A 418 5.97 -7.84 -9.05
N ILE A 419 6.02 -7.41 -7.78
CA ILE A 419 6.35 -8.25 -6.63
C ILE A 419 5.08 -8.95 -6.14
N ALA A 420 4.95 -10.24 -6.48
CA ALA A 420 3.76 -11.03 -6.19
C ALA A 420 4.08 -12.35 -5.46
N ALA A 421 3.08 -12.89 -4.78
CA ALA A 421 3.13 -14.20 -4.13
C ALA A 421 1.96 -15.08 -4.60
N VAL A 422 2.23 -16.37 -4.78
CA VAL A 422 1.19 -17.40 -4.84
C VAL A 422 0.90 -17.84 -3.41
N GLN A 423 -0.37 -17.74 -2.99
CA GLN A 423 -0.81 -18.10 -1.64
C GLN A 423 -1.44 -19.49 -1.60
N GLU A 424 -2.13 -19.90 -2.67
CA GLU A 424 -2.81 -21.19 -2.75
C GLU A 424 -2.81 -21.72 -4.19
N MET A 425 -2.87 -23.04 -4.32
CA MET A 425 -2.91 -23.77 -5.57
C MET A 425 -3.87 -24.95 -5.44
N LEU A 426 -4.65 -25.23 -6.49
CA LEU A 426 -5.56 -26.35 -6.56
C LEU A 426 -5.62 -26.86 -8.00
N VAL A 427 -5.28 -28.12 -8.23
CA VAL A 427 -5.59 -28.79 -9.49
C VAL A 427 -7.06 -29.19 -9.44
N VAL A 428 -7.89 -28.61 -10.31
CA VAL A 428 -9.35 -28.85 -10.30
C VAL A 428 -9.73 -30.06 -11.15
N ARG A 429 -9.04 -30.27 -12.28
CA ARG A 429 -9.27 -31.38 -13.20
C ARG A 429 -8.12 -31.48 -14.20
N GLY A 430 -7.62 -32.70 -14.45
CA GLY A 430 -6.56 -32.90 -15.45
C GLY A 430 -5.30 -32.11 -15.08
N ASP A 431 -4.89 -31.20 -15.97
CA ASP A 431 -3.79 -30.27 -15.74
C ASP A 431 -4.25 -28.86 -15.38
N GLU A 432 -5.55 -28.64 -15.23
CA GLU A 432 -6.13 -27.33 -14.96
C GLU A 432 -5.82 -26.90 -13.52
N LEU A 433 -5.03 -25.83 -13.38
CA LEU A 433 -4.65 -25.22 -12.12
C LEU A 433 -5.48 -23.98 -11.84
N LEU A 434 -6.03 -23.92 -10.63
CA LEU A 434 -6.38 -22.68 -9.96
C LEU A 434 -5.26 -22.25 -9.04
N TYR A 435 -4.87 -20.99 -9.13
CA TYR A 435 -3.87 -20.41 -8.23
C TYR A 435 -4.26 -19.00 -7.79
N ARG A 436 -4.04 -18.73 -6.49
CA ARG A 436 -4.36 -17.46 -5.84
C ARG A 436 -3.10 -16.62 -5.73
N THR A 437 -3.11 -15.44 -6.31
CA THR A 437 -1.94 -14.53 -6.36
C THR A 437 -2.26 -13.18 -5.73
N VAL A 438 -1.28 -12.60 -5.04
CA VAL A 438 -1.40 -11.34 -4.27
C VAL A 438 -0.13 -10.49 -4.41
N THR A 439 -0.21 -9.17 -4.17
CA THR A 439 0.95 -8.26 -4.05
C THR A 439 0.81 -7.46 -2.74
N TYR A 440 1.76 -6.59 -2.42
CA TYR A 440 1.59 -5.67 -1.29
C TYR A 440 0.56 -4.57 -1.52
N LEU A 441 0.22 -4.27 -2.79
CA LEU A 441 -0.58 -3.11 -3.20
C LEU A 441 -1.92 -3.48 -3.85
N ASP A 442 -2.08 -4.74 -4.26
CA ASP A 442 -3.24 -5.24 -4.96
C ASP A 442 -3.80 -6.47 -4.24
N PRO A 443 -5.12 -6.56 -4.06
CA PRO A 443 -5.77 -7.67 -3.38
C PRO A 443 -5.54 -9.01 -4.10
N PRO A 444 -5.80 -10.13 -3.40
CA PRO A 444 -5.64 -11.45 -3.96
C PRO A 444 -6.71 -11.75 -5.02
N GLY A 445 -6.33 -12.53 -6.03
CA GLY A 445 -7.22 -12.97 -7.09
C GLY A 445 -6.93 -14.40 -7.52
N TRP A 446 -7.97 -15.13 -7.92
CA TRP A 446 -7.85 -16.49 -8.44
C TRP A 446 -7.75 -16.52 -9.96
N PHE A 447 -6.74 -17.22 -10.46
CA PHE A 447 -6.44 -17.39 -11.87
C PHE A 447 -6.47 -18.86 -12.23
N GLN A 448 -6.91 -19.13 -13.46
CA GLN A 448 -7.01 -20.45 -14.05
C GLN A 448 -5.95 -20.58 -15.15
N PHE A 449 -5.20 -21.67 -15.13
CA PHE A 449 -4.19 -22.00 -16.13
C PHE A 449 -4.37 -23.47 -16.54
N ASP A 450 -4.30 -23.73 -17.85
CA ASP A 450 -4.30 -25.08 -18.40
C ASP A 450 -3.22 -25.13 -19.49
N PRO A 451 -2.16 -25.93 -19.31
CA PRO A 451 -1.08 -26.03 -20.28
C PRO A 451 -1.54 -26.58 -21.63
N ASN A 452 -2.66 -27.31 -21.67
CA ASN A 452 -3.24 -27.86 -22.90
C ASN A 452 -4.02 -26.80 -23.70
N VAL A 453 -4.42 -25.70 -23.06
CA VAL A 453 -5.10 -24.56 -23.71
C VAL A 453 -4.09 -23.49 -24.09
N SER A 454 -3.14 -23.17 -23.21
CA SER A 454 -2.09 -22.19 -23.47
C SER A 454 -0.85 -22.45 -22.65
N ALA A 455 0.31 -22.39 -23.29
CA ALA A 455 1.59 -22.48 -22.61
C ALA A 455 1.97 -21.20 -21.83
N SER A 456 1.31 -20.06 -22.05
CA SER A 456 1.78 -18.77 -21.50
C SER A 456 0.70 -17.84 -20.97
N GLN A 457 -0.57 -18.19 -21.14
CA GLN A 457 -1.69 -17.35 -20.71
C GLN A 457 -2.50 -18.03 -19.62
N ALA A 458 -2.74 -17.29 -18.54
CA ALA A 458 -3.71 -17.64 -17.52
C ALA A 458 -4.90 -16.68 -17.60
N ARG A 459 -6.08 -17.18 -17.22
CA ARG A 459 -7.35 -16.47 -17.28
C ARG A 459 -7.81 -16.10 -15.87
N GLY A 460 -8.24 -14.85 -15.67
CA GLY A 460 -8.90 -14.46 -14.42
C GLY A 460 -10.25 -15.16 -14.23
N THR A 461 -10.57 -15.54 -12.99
CA THR A 461 -11.89 -16.06 -12.59
C THR A 461 -12.81 -14.93 -12.09
N ALA A 462 -14.06 -15.24 -11.72
CA ALA A 462 -14.94 -14.30 -11.02
C ALA A 462 -14.61 -14.16 -9.53
N LEU A 463 -13.77 -15.05 -8.97
CA LEU A 463 -13.28 -15.04 -7.59
C LEU A 463 -12.13 -14.02 -7.42
N GLN A 464 -12.36 -12.79 -7.88
CA GLN A 464 -11.45 -11.66 -7.71
C GLN A 464 -11.95 -10.82 -6.54
N GLU A 465 -11.05 -10.46 -5.64
CA GLU A 465 -11.37 -9.53 -4.57
C GLU A 465 -11.34 -8.09 -5.13
N PRO A 466 -12.47 -7.35 -5.11
CA PRO A 466 -12.50 -5.94 -5.48
C PRO A 466 -11.57 -5.14 -4.57
N ASN A 467 -10.74 -4.26 -5.14
CA ASN A 467 -9.83 -3.46 -4.35
C ASN A 467 -10.62 -2.45 -3.47
N PRO A 468 -10.60 -2.59 -2.12
CA PRO A 468 -11.35 -1.69 -1.26
C PRO A 468 -10.71 -0.31 -1.11
N VAL A 469 -9.45 -0.14 -1.57
CA VAL A 469 -8.70 1.09 -1.35
C VAL A 469 -7.67 1.33 -2.46
N ASP A 470 -7.52 2.57 -2.92
CA ASP A 470 -6.50 2.91 -3.91
C ASP A 470 -5.10 2.84 -3.29
N PHE A 471 -4.14 2.23 -3.98
CA PHE A 471 -2.70 2.22 -3.64
C PHE A 471 -1.85 2.72 -4.83
N SER A 472 -2.47 3.33 -5.84
CA SER A 472 -1.78 3.75 -7.06
C SER A 472 -0.72 4.84 -6.81
N ASP A 473 -0.84 5.60 -5.72
CA ASP A 473 0.12 6.57 -5.19
C ASP A 473 1.24 5.94 -4.34
N VAL A 474 1.25 4.62 -4.18
CA VAL A 474 2.20 3.87 -3.35
C VAL A 474 3.11 3.02 -4.22
N GLU A 475 4.35 2.81 -3.78
CA GLU A 475 5.32 1.91 -4.40
C GLU A 475 5.91 0.93 -3.37
N VAL A 476 6.45 -0.18 -3.87
CA VAL A 476 7.25 -1.13 -3.09
C VAL A 476 8.67 -1.08 -3.62
N VAL A 477 9.60 -0.63 -2.78
CA VAL A 477 11.03 -0.66 -3.06
C VAL A 477 11.65 -1.84 -2.33
N ARG A 478 12.24 -2.77 -3.07
CA ARG A 478 12.93 -3.93 -2.50
C ARG A 478 14.44 -3.74 -2.58
N VAL A 479 15.13 -3.93 -1.45
CA VAL A 479 16.59 -3.82 -1.34
C VAL A 479 17.17 -5.05 -0.64
N ASN A 480 18.44 -5.35 -0.91
CA ASN A 480 19.19 -6.37 -0.18
C ASN A 480 20.10 -5.67 0.85
N VAL A 481 19.93 -6.01 2.13
CA VAL A 481 20.69 -5.44 3.24
C VAL A 481 21.79 -6.42 3.65
N LYS A 482 23.03 -5.92 3.76
CA LYS A 482 24.15 -6.74 4.27
C LYS A 482 24.05 -6.89 5.79
N SER A 483 24.06 -8.13 6.25
CA SER A 483 24.05 -8.52 7.66
C SER A 483 25.37 -9.22 8.06
N THR A 484 25.41 -9.78 9.27
CA THR A 484 26.55 -10.57 9.79
C THR A 484 26.92 -11.69 8.82
N GLY A 485 28.23 -11.95 8.66
CA GLY A 485 28.72 -12.97 7.72
C GLY A 485 28.51 -12.64 6.24
N ASN A 486 28.31 -11.36 5.88
CA ASN A 486 28.00 -10.90 4.51
C ASN A 486 26.69 -11.45 3.92
N THR A 487 25.78 -11.95 4.76
CA THR A 487 24.46 -12.40 4.33
C THR A 487 23.65 -11.23 3.77
N GLU A 488 23.01 -11.42 2.61
CA GLU A 488 22.08 -10.43 2.03
C GLU A 488 20.64 -10.74 2.42
N VAL A 489 20.07 -9.87 3.26
CA VAL A 489 18.71 -9.97 3.80
C VAL A 489 17.78 -9.08 2.98
N PRO A 490 16.74 -9.62 2.31
CA PRO A 490 15.80 -8.79 1.58
C PRO A 490 14.92 -7.94 2.50
N LEU A 491 14.75 -6.67 2.14
CA LEU A 491 13.90 -5.70 2.84
C LEU A 491 12.94 -5.07 1.83
N ASN A 492 11.62 -5.22 2.06
CA ASN A 492 10.57 -4.62 1.24
C ASN A 492 10.06 -3.35 1.92
N ILE A 493 10.15 -2.21 1.24
CA ILE A 493 9.80 -0.88 1.76
C ILE A 493 8.58 -0.37 0.99
N ILE A 494 7.45 -0.30 1.67
CA ILE A 494 6.16 0.18 1.15
C ILE A 494 6.02 1.65 1.56
N ARG A 495 5.93 2.55 0.56
CA ARG A 495 5.89 4.00 0.79
C ARG A 495 5.13 4.74 -0.30
N ALA A 496 4.69 5.96 -0.03
CA ALA A 496 4.18 6.85 -1.07
C ALA A 496 5.26 7.08 -2.15
N LYS A 497 4.85 7.13 -3.42
CA LYS A 497 5.75 7.39 -4.55
C LYS A 497 6.46 8.73 -4.35
N GLY A 498 7.78 8.71 -4.50
CA GLY A 498 8.62 9.90 -4.32
C GLY A 498 8.76 10.36 -2.86
N ALA A 499 8.32 9.60 -1.86
CA ALA A 499 8.55 9.94 -0.45
C ALA A 499 10.05 10.21 -0.19
N ARG A 500 10.35 11.34 0.45
CA ARG A 500 11.73 11.78 0.69
C ARG A 500 12.39 10.91 1.74
N THR A 501 13.65 10.54 1.55
CA THR A 501 14.49 9.89 2.56
C THR A 501 15.40 10.92 3.22
N ASN A 502 14.83 11.74 4.11
CA ASN A 502 15.54 12.81 4.83
C ASN A 502 15.85 12.47 6.31
N GLY A 503 15.55 11.26 6.75
CA GLY A 503 15.79 10.76 8.11
C GLY A 503 14.66 11.01 9.10
N ASN A 504 13.53 11.58 8.68
CA ASN A 504 12.46 12.00 9.61
C ASN A 504 11.09 11.33 9.36
N ASN A 505 11.02 10.33 8.47
CA ASN A 505 9.75 9.64 8.22
C ASN A 505 9.42 8.71 9.41
N PRO A 506 8.16 8.66 9.87
CA PRO A 506 7.74 7.62 10.80
C PRO A 506 7.72 6.27 10.08
N VAL A 507 8.35 5.25 10.66
CA VAL A 507 8.50 3.92 10.04
C VAL A 507 8.00 2.84 10.97
N ILE A 508 7.28 1.85 10.42
CA ILE A 508 7.05 0.56 11.07
C ILE A 508 7.91 -0.48 10.36
N LEU A 509 8.83 -1.11 11.09
CA LEU A 509 9.60 -2.25 10.62
C LEU A 509 9.06 -3.55 11.24
N SER A 510 8.77 -4.53 10.39
CA SER A 510 8.21 -5.82 10.76
C SER A 510 9.08 -6.97 10.27
N GLY A 511 9.05 -8.09 11.01
CA GLY A 511 9.78 -9.32 10.69
C GLY A 511 9.25 -10.52 11.47
N TYR A 512 9.77 -11.70 11.18
CA TYR A 512 9.41 -12.95 11.87
C TYR A 512 10.64 -13.83 12.13
N GLY A 513 11.18 -14.51 11.11
CA GLY A 513 12.46 -15.24 11.19
C GLY A 513 12.43 -16.50 12.07
N GLY A 514 11.75 -17.54 11.61
CA GLY A 514 11.70 -18.84 12.30
C GLY A 514 10.76 -19.83 11.63
N TYR A 515 10.90 -21.11 11.97
CA TYR A 515 10.07 -22.24 11.54
C TYR A 515 10.05 -22.50 10.01
N GLY A 516 10.99 -21.92 9.27
CA GLY A 516 10.96 -21.94 7.80
C GLY A 516 9.81 -21.13 7.19
N ILE A 517 9.13 -20.28 7.97
CA ILE A 517 8.02 -19.45 7.49
C ILE A 517 8.58 -18.26 6.69
N SER A 518 8.13 -18.12 5.43
CA SER A 518 8.49 -16.98 4.59
C SER A 518 7.50 -15.82 4.69
N LEU A 519 8.00 -14.59 4.88
CA LEU A 519 7.18 -13.39 4.80
C LEU A 519 7.00 -12.94 3.34
N ALA A 520 6.09 -13.62 2.65
CA ALA A 520 5.75 -13.33 1.26
C ALA A 520 4.89 -12.05 1.12
N PRO A 521 4.84 -11.46 -0.09
CA PRO A 521 3.86 -10.42 -0.41
C PRO A 521 2.45 -10.76 0.08
N SER A 522 1.81 -9.81 0.76
CA SER A 522 0.44 -9.90 1.28
C SER A 522 -0.24 -8.55 1.17
N PHE A 523 -1.52 -8.53 0.83
CA PHE A 523 -2.33 -7.31 0.79
C PHE A 523 -3.03 -7.11 2.15
N ASP A 524 -2.98 -5.88 2.64
CA ASP A 524 -3.69 -5.46 3.85
C ASP A 524 -4.17 -4.01 3.61
N PRO A 525 -5.48 -3.80 3.43
CA PRO A 525 -6.00 -2.47 3.12
C PRO A 525 -5.79 -1.48 4.28
N THR A 526 -5.62 -1.97 5.51
CA THR A 526 -5.42 -1.10 6.68
C THR A 526 -4.05 -0.44 6.70
N ARG A 527 -3.06 -0.97 5.96
CA ARG A 527 -1.76 -0.30 5.76
C ARG A 527 -1.89 1.07 5.10
N ARG A 528 -2.98 1.30 4.35
CA ARG A 528 -3.27 2.62 3.78
C ARG A 528 -3.31 3.70 4.85
N LEU A 529 -3.88 3.40 6.04
CA LEU A 529 -3.92 4.36 7.13
C LEU A 529 -2.50 4.86 7.45
N TRP A 530 -1.55 3.94 7.68
CA TRP A 530 -0.18 4.31 8.02
C TRP A 530 0.50 5.16 6.94
N LEU A 531 0.25 4.85 5.66
CA LEU A 531 0.78 5.60 4.54
C LEU A 531 0.15 7.01 4.46
N ASP A 532 -1.16 7.13 4.73
CA ASP A 532 -1.86 8.42 4.81
C ASP A 532 -1.34 9.30 5.98
N LEU A 533 -0.79 8.69 7.03
CA LEU A 533 -0.07 9.40 8.13
C LEU A 533 1.33 9.88 7.72
N GLY A 534 1.73 9.69 6.46
CA GLY A 534 3.09 9.95 5.97
C GLY A 534 4.10 8.88 6.41
N GLY A 535 3.61 7.73 6.88
CA GLY A 535 4.42 6.62 7.34
C GLY A 535 4.99 5.77 6.21
N ILE A 536 6.05 5.03 6.53
CA ILE A 536 6.63 3.98 5.67
C ILE A 536 6.50 2.65 6.40
N PHE A 537 6.16 1.58 5.67
CA PHE A 537 6.07 0.23 6.23
C PHE A 537 7.17 -0.66 5.62
N ALA A 538 7.98 -1.31 6.44
CA ALA A 538 9.11 -2.13 6.01
C ALA A 538 8.96 -3.57 6.51
N ILE A 539 9.24 -4.55 5.65
CA ILE A 539 9.14 -5.99 5.96
C ILE A 539 10.47 -6.67 5.63
N ALA A 540 11.12 -7.22 6.64
CA ALA A 540 12.40 -7.91 6.54
C ALA A 540 12.23 -9.43 6.41
N ASN A 541 12.86 -10.02 5.39
CA ASN A 541 12.89 -11.46 5.11
C ASN A 541 14.12 -12.09 5.77
N LEU A 542 14.04 -12.32 7.09
CA LEU A 542 15.16 -12.72 7.95
C LEU A 542 15.55 -14.19 7.80
N ARG A 543 16.79 -14.56 8.17
CA ARG A 543 17.16 -15.97 8.44
C ARG A 543 16.21 -16.59 9.48
N GLY A 544 16.14 -17.92 9.51
CA GLY A 544 15.09 -18.65 10.23
C GLY A 544 13.81 -18.82 9.41
N GLY A 545 13.56 -17.97 8.41
CA GLY A 545 12.50 -18.17 7.44
C GLY A 545 12.86 -19.19 6.35
N GLY A 546 11.94 -19.39 5.40
CA GLY A 546 12.11 -20.33 4.27
C GLY A 546 12.47 -19.66 2.93
N GLU A 547 12.79 -18.37 2.92
CA GLU A 547 12.92 -17.55 1.71
C GLU A 547 13.98 -18.04 0.73
N PHE A 548 15.03 -18.70 1.22
CA PHE A 548 16.12 -19.27 0.43
C PHE A 548 16.35 -20.76 0.70
N GLY A 549 15.35 -21.46 1.25
CA GLY A 549 15.41 -22.90 1.53
C GLY A 549 15.93 -23.24 2.93
N GLU A 550 16.34 -24.48 3.12
CA GLU A 550 16.63 -25.05 4.45
C GLU A 550 17.87 -24.47 5.11
N ASP A 551 18.92 -24.14 4.34
CA ASP A 551 20.10 -23.48 4.91
C ASP A 551 19.73 -22.11 5.52
N TRP A 552 18.76 -21.41 4.93
CA TRP A 552 18.29 -20.12 5.46
C TRP A 552 17.51 -20.28 6.76
N HIS A 553 16.70 -21.33 6.84
CA HIS A 553 15.98 -21.72 8.05
C HIS A 553 16.93 -22.10 9.17
N GLN A 554 17.83 -23.06 8.93
CA GLN A 554 18.77 -23.58 9.94
C GLN A 554 19.79 -22.51 10.40
N ALA A 555 20.12 -21.55 9.53
CA ALA A 555 20.96 -20.41 9.90
C ALA A 555 20.29 -19.45 10.90
N GLY A 556 19.01 -19.61 11.20
CA GLY A 556 18.28 -18.84 12.20
C GLY A 556 17.51 -19.69 13.22
N ALA A 557 17.85 -20.97 13.38
CA ALA A 557 17.24 -21.88 14.35
C ALA A 557 18.26 -22.31 15.43
N LEU A 558 17.76 -22.86 16.53
CA LEU A 558 18.53 -23.42 17.64
C LEU A 558 19.62 -22.43 18.13
N THR A 559 20.88 -22.87 18.18
CA THR A 559 22.02 -22.05 18.63
C THR A 559 22.36 -20.91 17.67
N ASN A 560 21.79 -20.87 16.46
CA ASN A 560 21.99 -19.81 15.48
C ASN A 560 20.94 -18.70 15.56
N LYS A 561 19.99 -18.76 16.51
CA LYS A 561 18.86 -17.81 16.58
C LYS A 561 19.28 -16.33 16.64
N GLN A 562 20.48 -16.02 17.17
CA GLN A 562 21.01 -14.66 17.19
C GLN A 562 21.14 -14.04 15.78
N ASN A 563 21.40 -14.84 14.74
CA ASN A 563 21.47 -14.35 13.36
C ASN A 563 20.18 -13.67 12.90
N VAL A 564 19.02 -14.12 13.41
CA VAL A 564 17.71 -13.52 13.11
C VAL A 564 17.63 -12.10 13.65
N PHE A 565 18.10 -11.90 14.88
CA PHE A 565 18.11 -10.60 15.54
C PHE A 565 19.13 -9.66 14.88
N ASP A 566 20.30 -10.19 14.52
CA ASP A 566 21.33 -9.45 13.77
C ASP A 566 20.82 -8.98 12.41
N ASP A 567 20.11 -9.84 11.67
CA ASP A 567 19.48 -9.49 10.38
C ASP A 567 18.49 -8.34 10.53
N PHE A 568 17.64 -8.41 11.56
CA PHE A 568 16.63 -7.39 11.80
C PHE A 568 17.25 -6.05 12.21
N LEU A 569 18.26 -6.09 13.07
CA LEU A 569 19.02 -4.91 13.46
C LEU A 569 19.84 -4.33 12.29
N ALA A 570 20.35 -5.17 11.39
CA ALA A 570 20.99 -4.72 10.16
C ALA A 570 20.00 -3.98 9.24
N CYS A 571 18.76 -4.48 9.10
CA CYS A 571 17.69 -3.77 8.39
C CYS A 571 17.35 -2.42 9.04
N ALA A 572 17.25 -2.34 10.37
CA ALA A 572 17.05 -1.08 11.08
C ALA A 572 18.21 -0.10 10.84
N ALA A 573 19.46 -0.56 10.96
CA ALA A 573 20.65 0.24 10.69
C ALA A 573 20.70 0.76 9.24
N TRP A 574 20.28 -0.06 8.27
CA TRP A 574 20.17 0.35 6.88
C TRP A 574 19.17 1.49 6.68
N LEU A 575 18.01 1.43 7.36
CA LEU A 575 17.00 2.50 7.31
C LEU A 575 17.54 3.83 7.87
N PHE A 576 18.38 3.79 8.92
CA PHE A 576 19.03 5.00 9.45
C PHE A 576 20.10 5.53 8.49
N THR A 577 20.98 4.64 8.01
CA THR A 577 22.12 4.99 7.14
C THR A 577 21.64 5.62 5.83
N ASN A 578 20.56 5.10 5.25
CA ASN A 578 19.97 5.61 4.01
C ASN A 578 18.99 6.78 4.26
N ARG A 579 18.97 7.34 5.47
CA ARG A 579 18.11 8.44 5.88
C ARG A 579 16.64 8.16 5.56
N VAL A 580 16.19 6.92 5.65
CA VAL A 580 14.75 6.63 5.58
C VAL A 580 14.07 7.14 6.85
N THR A 581 14.70 6.94 8.00
CA THR A 581 14.19 7.35 9.32
C THR A 581 15.34 7.56 10.31
N CYS A 582 15.01 7.87 11.56
CA CYS A 582 15.92 7.95 12.70
C CYS A 582 15.35 7.11 13.87
N PRO A 583 16.17 6.81 14.90
CA PRO A 583 15.73 5.99 16.03
C PRO A 583 14.38 6.41 16.65
N GLU A 584 14.18 7.70 16.88
CA GLU A 584 12.96 8.26 17.50
C GLU A 584 11.72 8.13 16.61
N ARG A 585 11.91 7.84 15.32
CA ARG A 585 10.87 7.73 14.30
C ARG A 585 10.72 6.29 13.78
N LEU A 586 11.43 5.31 14.36
CA LEU A 586 11.28 3.89 14.03
C LEU A 586 10.48 3.16 15.10
N ALA A 587 9.35 2.59 14.70
CA ALA A 587 8.64 1.57 15.46
C ALA A 587 8.96 0.19 14.92
N ILE A 588 9.04 -0.80 15.80
CA ILE A 588 9.12 -2.22 15.42
C ILE A 588 7.86 -2.95 15.86
N ARG A 589 7.36 -3.85 15.00
CA ARG A 589 6.15 -4.63 15.25
C ARG A 589 6.32 -6.10 14.86
N GLY A 590 5.84 -7.02 15.69
CA GLY A 590 5.84 -8.45 15.39
C GLY A 590 4.94 -9.25 16.33
N GLY A 591 4.52 -10.45 15.88
CA GLY A 591 3.66 -11.36 16.64
C GLY A 591 4.25 -12.76 16.80
N SER A 592 3.95 -13.47 17.89
CA SER A 592 4.44 -14.84 18.15
C SER A 592 5.98 -14.91 18.21
N ASN A 593 6.67 -15.69 17.38
CA ASN A 593 8.14 -15.60 17.21
C ASN A 593 8.60 -14.23 16.70
N GLY A 594 7.76 -13.51 15.95
CA GLY A 594 7.98 -12.09 15.67
C GLY A 594 7.88 -11.21 16.93
N GLY A 595 7.13 -11.63 17.96
CA GLY A 595 7.12 -11.00 19.28
C GLY A 595 8.42 -11.26 20.06
N LEU A 596 8.96 -12.49 19.99
CA LEU A 596 10.33 -12.79 20.46
C LEU A 596 11.35 -11.88 19.79
N LEU A 597 11.29 -11.75 18.47
CA LEU A 597 12.15 -10.85 17.70
C LEU A 597 12.05 -9.40 18.21
N MET A 598 10.85 -8.88 18.47
CA MET A 598 10.69 -7.53 19.02
C MET A 598 11.32 -7.41 20.42
N GLY A 599 11.12 -8.41 21.28
CA GLY A 599 11.70 -8.46 22.61
C GLY A 599 13.22 -8.47 22.57
N ALA A 600 13.81 -9.32 21.73
CA ALA A 600 15.27 -9.44 21.57
C ALA A 600 15.87 -8.15 21.01
N ALA A 601 15.26 -7.57 19.98
CA ALA A 601 15.69 -6.29 19.43
C ALA A 601 15.63 -5.17 20.48
N LEU A 602 14.54 -5.08 21.24
CA LEU A 602 14.36 -4.11 22.33
C LEU A 602 15.43 -4.27 23.42
N THR A 603 15.77 -5.50 23.83
CA THR A 603 16.75 -5.72 24.89
C THR A 603 18.20 -5.55 24.43
N GLN A 604 18.48 -5.80 23.14
CA GLN A 604 19.81 -5.62 22.56
C GLN A 604 20.08 -4.15 22.20
N ARG A 605 19.10 -3.45 21.62
CA ARG A 605 19.21 -2.05 21.15
C ARG A 605 18.05 -1.17 21.62
N PRO A 606 17.90 -0.94 22.94
CA PRO A 606 16.81 -0.10 23.47
C PRO A 606 16.88 1.35 22.99
N ASP A 607 18.05 1.81 22.55
CA ASP A 607 18.29 3.15 22.01
C ASP A 607 17.64 3.38 20.63
N TRP A 608 17.34 2.32 19.88
CA TRP A 608 17.03 2.39 18.45
C TRP A 608 15.56 2.62 18.06
N PHE A 609 14.62 2.57 19.00
CA PHE A 609 13.19 2.50 18.63
C PHE A 609 12.34 3.56 19.33
N GLY A 610 11.63 4.38 18.56
CA GLY A 610 10.63 5.31 19.09
C GLY A 610 9.43 4.57 19.71
N ALA A 611 9.12 3.36 19.24
CA ALA A 611 8.10 2.49 19.84
C ALA A 611 8.36 1.01 19.55
N VAL A 612 7.87 0.13 20.44
CA VAL A 612 7.89 -1.32 20.26
C VAL A 612 6.49 -1.88 20.48
N VAL A 613 6.00 -2.68 19.53
CA VAL A 613 4.71 -3.36 19.65
C VAL A 613 4.93 -4.86 19.46
N ALA A 614 4.63 -5.65 20.49
CA ALA A 614 4.76 -7.10 20.42
C ALA A 614 3.41 -7.77 20.74
N GLN A 615 2.94 -8.60 19.82
CA GLN A 615 1.68 -9.34 19.94
C GLN A 615 1.99 -10.80 20.30
N VAL A 616 1.32 -11.37 21.29
CA VAL A 616 1.39 -12.79 21.67
C VAL A 616 2.83 -13.36 21.67
N GLY A 617 3.79 -12.60 22.23
CA GLY A 617 5.22 -12.85 22.07
C GLY A 617 5.83 -13.81 23.08
N VAL A 618 6.88 -14.52 22.68
CA VAL A 618 7.66 -15.44 23.53
C VAL A 618 8.87 -14.70 24.13
N PHE A 619 8.87 -14.42 25.44
CA PHE A 619 9.93 -13.61 26.09
C PHE A 619 10.82 -14.36 27.10
N ASP A 620 10.28 -15.35 27.81
CA ASP A 620 11.08 -16.24 28.67
C ASP A 620 11.48 -17.52 27.91
N MET A 621 12.70 -17.56 27.41
CA MET A 621 13.19 -18.69 26.62
C MET A 621 13.74 -19.83 27.47
N LEU A 622 13.85 -19.65 28.80
CA LEU A 622 14.33 -20.69 29.69
C LEU A 622 13.20 -21.56 30.25
N ARG A 623 11.98 -21.04 30.21
CA ARG A 623 10.78 -21.71 30.70
C ARG A 623 9.76 -22.02 29.62
N VAL A 624 9.93 -21.49 28.39
CA VAL A 624 9.02 -21.75 27.27
C VAL A 624 8.73 -23.24 27.10
N GLU A 625 9.74 -24.12 27.19
CA GLU A 625 9.56 -25.57 26.98
C GLU A 625 8.64 -26.25 28.03
N LEU A 626 8.26 -25.55 29.10
CA LEU A 626 7.34 -26.04 30.12
C LEU A 626 5.87 -25.77 29.78
N ASP A 627 5.61 -24.88 28.81
CA ASP A 627 4.26 -24.60 28.33
C ASP A 627 3.73 -25.76 27.46
N PRO A 628 2.40 -25.97 27.40
CA PRO A 628 1.83 -27.07 26.62
C PRO A 628 2.30 -27.12 25.16
N ASN A 629 2.37 -25.97 24.49
CA ASN A 629 2.92 -25.86 23.13
C ASN A 629 4.43 -25.60 23.10
N GLY A 630 5.03 -25.25 24.22
CA GLY A 630 6.45 -24.93 24.30
C GLY A 630 7.36 -26.07 23.88
N GLU A 631 6.99 -27.30 24.23
CA GLU A 631 7.79 -28.48 23.89
C GLU A 631 7.83 -28.76 22.38
N PHE A 632 6.74 -28.48 21.65
CA PHE A 632 6.69 -28.58 20.18
C PHE A 632 7.69 -27.61 19.52
N ASN A 633 8.00 -26.49 20.19
CA ASN A 633 8.94 -25.49 19.69
C ASN A 633 10.41 -25.79 20.02
N THR A 634 10.72 -26.86 20.78
CA THR A 634 12.11 -27.19 21.15
C THR A 634 12.97 -27.57 19.94
N THR A 635 12.36 -28.07 18.87
CA THR A 635 13.04 -28.34 17.60
C THR A 635 13.39 -27.07 16.81
N GLU A 636 12.79 -25.93 17.15
CA GLU A 636 13.10 -24.61 16.56
C GLU A 636 14.04 -23.79 17.47
N PHE A 637 13.72 -23.69 18.75
CA PHE A 637 14.47 -22.82 19.69
C PHE A 637 15.61 -23.54 20.41
N GLY A 638 15.50 -24.85 20.59
CA GLY A 638 16.33 -25.66 21.48
C GLY A 638 15.69 -25.90 22.84
N THR A 639 16.34 -26.73 23.65
CA THR A 639 15.94 -27.09 25.02
C THR A 639 16.97 -26.63 26.03
N VAL A 640 16.53 -26.23 27.22
CA VAL A 640 17.44 -25.90 28.34
C VAL A 640 18.13 -27.13 28.91
N LYS A 641 17.68 -28.34 28.56
CA LYS A 641 18.31 -29.61 28.96
C LYS A 641 19.67 -29.81 28.30
N ASP A 642 19.88 -29.26 27.11
CA ASP A 642 21.18 -29.27 26.45
C ASP A 642 22.01 -28.04 26.90
N PRO A 643 23.27 -28.23 27.36
CA PRO A 643 24.08 -27.12 27.86
C PRO A 643 24.40 -26.04 26.82
N ALA A 644 24.55 -26.40 25.54
CA ALA A 644 24.88 -25.43 24.49
C ALA A 644 23.65 -24.62 24.08
N GLN A 645 22.50 -25.28 23.94
CA GLN A 645 21.23 -24.63 23.67
C GLN A 645 20.76 -23.77 24.85
N PHE A 646 20.93 -24.22 26.10
CA PHE A 646 20.70 -23.38 27.28
C PHE A 646 21.52 -22.08 27.23
N ARG A 647 22.82 -22.17 26.92
CA ARG A 647 23.68 -20.96 26.80
C ARG A 647 23.15 -20.01 25.73
N ALA A 648 22.70 -20.53 24.59
CA ALA A 648 22.11 -19.72 23.53
C ALA A 648 20.79 -19.07 23.98
N LEU A 649 19.84 -19.86 24.48
CA LEU A 649 18.53 -19.40 24.97
C LEU A 649 18.69 -18.32 26.04
N HIS A 650 19.56 -18.54 27.03
CA HIS A 650 19.81 -17.58 28.10
C HIS A 650 20.41 -16.27 27.56
N ALA A 651 21.31 -16.34 26.58
CA ALA A 651 21.98 -15.18 26.02
C ALA A 651 21.02 -14.21 25.32
N TYR A 652 19.95 -14.69 24.68
CA TYR A 652 19.02 -13.83 23.96
C TYR A 652 17.65 -13.66 24.62
N SER A 653 17.28 -14.47 25.62
CA SER A 653 15.95 -14.45 26.22
C SER A 653 15.55 -13.04 26.67
N PRO A 654 14.53 -12.42 26.03
CA PRO A 654 14.19 -11.03 26.33
C PRO A 654 13.92 -10.75 27.81
N TYR A 655 13.18 -11.64 28.49
CA TYR A 655 12.87 -11.49 29.92
C TYR A 655 14.13 -11.37 30.79
N HIS A 656 15.13 -12.21 30.52
CA HIS A 656 16.39 -12.27 31.27
C HIS A 656 17.38 -11.17 30.86
N GLN A 657 17.23 -10.61 29.65
CA GLN A 657 18.09 -9.55 29.13
C GLN A 657 17.59 -8.13 29.45
N VAL A 658 16.50 -7.98 30.22
CA VAL A 658 16.09 -6.68 30.76
C VAL A 658 17.05 -6.23 31.86
N ARG A 659 17.72 -5.09 31.60
CA ARG A 659 18.72 -4.48 32.50
C ARG A 659 18.07 -3.39 33.34
N GLU A 660 18.33 -3.42 34.65
CA GLU A 660 17.90 -2.35 35.57
C GLU A 660 18.46 -0.99 35.12
N GLN A 661 17.74 0.08 35.42
CA GLN A 661 18.14 1.47 35.12
C GLN A 661 18.39 1.77 33.63
N THR A 662 17.93 0.90 32.72
CA THR A 662 17.96 1.14 31.28
C THR A 662 16.65 1.77 30.85
N LEU A 663 16.72 2.90 30.14
CA LEU A 663 15.54 3.58 29.63
C LEU A 663 15.02 2.90 28.35
N TYR A 664 14.20 1.87 28.52
CA TYR A 664 13.55 1.17 27.41
C TYR A 664 12.57 2.07 26.63
N PRO A 665 12.37 1.82 25.32
CA PRO A 665 11.44 2.58 24.51
C PRO A 665 9.99 2.35 24.93
N PRO A 666 9.07 3.28 24.60
CA PRO A 666 7.63 3.05 24.73
C PRO A 666 7.26 1.68 24.13
N THR A 667 6.59 0.85 24.92
CA THR A 667 6.31 -0.54 24.55
C THR A 667 4.84 -0.88 24.78
N LEU A 668 4.18 -1.48 23.80
CA LEU A 668 2.84 -2.04 23.92
C LEU A 668 2.90 -3.56 23.71
N LEU A 669 2.59 -4.31 24.77
CA LEU A 669 2.48 -5.77 24.74
C LEU A 669 0.99 -6.14 24.66
N LEU A 670 0.62 -6.99 23.70
CA LEU A 670 -0.74 -7.49 23.55
C LEU A 670 -0.76 -9.01 23.64
N THR A 671 -1.70 -9.60 24.37
CA THR A 671 -1.85 -11.05 24.49
C THR A 671 -3.31 -11.44 24.72
N GLY A 672 -3.68 -12.68 24.41
CA GLY A 672 -5.01 -13.24 24.67
C GLY A 672 -4.97 -14.19 25.87
N ASP A 673 -5.88 -14.06 26.84
CA ASP A 673 -5.90 -14.90 28.04
C ASP A 673 -6.17 -16.39 27.75
N LYS A 674 -6.76 -16.69 26.58
CA LYS A 674 -7.04 -18.05 26.11
C LYS A 674 -6.06 -18.53 25.02
N ASP A 675 -4.92 -17.86 24.88
CA ASP A 675 -3.86 -18.27 23.95
C ASP A 675 -3.21 -19.59 24.40
N GLY A 676 -3.57 -20.67 23.71
CA GLY A 676 -2.98 -21.99 23.93
C GLY A 676 -1.69 -22.25 23.14
N ARG A 677 -1.28 -21.35 22.24
CA ARG A 677 -0.04 -21.47 21.45
C ARG A 677 1.15 -20.82 22.15
N VAL A 678 0.95 -19.63 22.71
CA VAL A 678 1.96 -18.89 23.48
C VAL A 678 1.35 -18.48 24.80
N ASN A 679 1.89 -19.02 25.90
CA ASN A 679 1.34 -18.75 27.23
C ASN A 679 1.37 -17.23 27.52
N PRO A 680 0.24 -16.61 27.91
CA PRO A 680 0.18 -15.19 28.21
C PRO A 680 1.14 -14.73 29.32
N SER A 681 1.59 -15.66 30.17
CA SER A 681 2.61 -15.41 31.20
C SER A 681 3.86 -14.73 30.64
N HIS A 682 4.28 -15.06 29.41
CA HIS A 682 5.44 -14.42 28.76
C HIS A 682 5.27 -12.89 28.71
N SER A 683 4.09 -12.43 28.26
CA SER A 683 3.80 -11.00 28.16
C SER A 683 3.59 -10.35 29.52
N ARG A 684 2.99 -11.06 30.49
CA ARG A 684 2.81 -10.57 31.88
C ARG A 684 4.16 -10.32 32.56
N LYS A 685 5.05 -11.32 32.53
CA LYS A 685 6.40 -11.21 33.12
C LYS A 685 7.26 -10.16 32.42
N MET A 686 7.21 -10.11 31.09
CA MET A 686 7.95 -9.08 30.33
C MET A 686 7.47 -7.66 30.68
N ALA A 687 6.16 -7.45 30.78
CA ALA A 687 5.59 -6.16 31.19
C ALA A 687 6.06 -5.76 32.59
N ALA A 688 5.97 -6.69 33.56
CA ALA A 688 6.43 -6.48 34.93
C ALA A 688 7.92 -6.10 34.99
N ARG A 689 8.76 -6.84 34.25
CA ARG A 689 10.21 -6.63 34.22
C ARG A 689 10.58 -5.28 33.61
N LEU A 690 9.96 -4.90 32.49
CA LEU A 690 10.19 -3.59 31.85
C LEU A 690 9.69 -2.43 32.71
N GLN A 691 8.51 -2.55 33.32
CA GLN A 691 7.96 -1.52 34.21
C GLN A 691 8.86 -1.31 35.44
N ALA A 692 9.46 -2.39 35.96
CA ALA A 692 10.36 -2.32 37.10
C ALA A 692 11.76 -1.74 36.75
N ALA A 693 12.25 -1.97 35.53
CA ALA A 693 13.55 -1.44 35.07
C ALA A 693 13.51 0.05 34.74
N GLY A 694 12.34 0.57 34.36
CA GLY A 694 12.11 1.94 33.91
C GLY A 694 12.10 2.07 32.37
N ALA A 695 11.49 3.14 31.86
CA ALA A 695 11.35 3.38 30.43
C ALA A 695 11.33 4.89 30.13
N ARG A 696 11.71 5.28 28.90
CA ARG A 696 11.61 6.68 28.43
C ARG A 696 10.18 7.09 28.05
N GLY A 697 9.24 6.16 28.10
CA GLY A 697 7.81 6.38 27.89
C GLY A 697 6.99 5.18 28.39
N PRO A 698 5.71 5.05 28.01
CA PRO A 698 4.82 4.06 28.59
C PRO A 698 5.18 2.62 28.19
N THR A 699 5.31 1.73 29.16
CA THR A 699 5.27 0.26 28.98
C THR A 699 3.88 -0.24 29.35
N LEU A 700 3.10 -0.65 28.37
CA LEU A 700 1.69 -1.04 28.48
C LEU A 700 1.50 -2.53 28.19
N LEU A 701 0.52 -3.13 28.87
CA LEU A 701 0.06 -4.49 28.64
C LEU A 701 -1.45 -4.49 28.42
N GLN A 702 -1.89 -5.09 27.31
CA GLN A 702 -3.29 -5.33 27.00
C GLN A 702 -3.53 -6.85 26.95
N VAL A 703 -4.35 -7.35 27.86
CA VAL A 703 -4.81 -8.74 27.91
C VAL A 703 -6.25 -8.80 27.41
N ASN A 704 -6.50 -9.53 26.32
CA ASN A 704 -7.86 -9.84 25.87
C ASN A 704 -8.36 -11.10 26.59
N PHE A 705 -9.26 -10.94 27.57
CA PHE A 705 -9.77 -12.06 28.39
C PHE A 705 -10.58 -13.09 27.61
N SER A 706 -11.09 -12.75 26.43
CA SER A 706 -11.83 -13.65 25.55
C SER A 706 -11.06 -14.04 24.27
N GLY A 707 -9.83 -13.54 24.10
CA GLY A 707 -9.01 -13.77 22.91
C GLY A 707 -8.02 -14.92 23.09
N GLY A 708 -7.74 -15.62 21.99
CA GLY A 708 -6.64 -16.59 21.86
C GLY A 708 -5.42 -15.99 21.15
N HIS A 709 -4.70 -16.82 20.39
CA HIS A 709 -3.50 -16.41 19.65
C HIS A 709 -3.76 -15.39 18.52
N GLY A 710 -5.01 -15.31 18.05
CA GLY A 710 -5.45 -14.45 16.95
C GLY A 710 -6.31 -15.20 15.93
N ILE A 711 -6.18 -16.53 15.86
CA ILE A 711 -7.06 -17.41 15.07
C ILE A 711 -8.47 -17.33 15.66
N GLY A 712 -9.47 -17.17 14.79
CA GLY A 712 -10.86 -17.04 15.20
C GLY A 712 -11.25 -15.67 15.78
N ALA A 713 -10.34 -14.71 15.92
CA ALA A 713 -10.69 -13.34 16.32
C ALA A 713 -11.68 -12.73 15.31
N THR A 714 -12.72 -12.05 15.81
CA THR A 714 -13.75 -11.45 14.93
C THR A 714 -13.20 -10.28 14.14
N PHE A 715 -13.88 -9.89 13.06
CA PHE A 715 -13.56 -8.66 12.32
C PHE A 715 -13.46 -7.44 13.24
N GLY A 716 -14.39 -7.29 14.20
CA GLY A 716 -14.40 -6.19 15.16
C GLY A 716 -13.19 -6.20 16.08
N ASP A 717 -12.85 -7.36 16.66
CA ASP A 717 -11.70 -7.49 17.57
C ASP A 717 -10.39 -7.13 16.87
N ARG A 718 -10.21 -7.58 15.61
CA ARG A 718 -9.02 -7.26 14.81
C ARG A 718 -8.89 -5.76 14.57
N LEU A 719 -9.98 -5.07 14.26
CA LEU A 719 -9.97 -3.62 14.05
C LEU A 719 -9.70 -2.84 15.35
N ALA A 720 -10.28 -3.28 16.47
CA ALA A 720 -10.03 -2.67 17.77
C ALA A 720 -8.55 -2.81 18.18
N GLU A 721 -7.97 -3.99 17.98
CA GLU A 721 -6.55 -4.22 18.23
C GLU A 721 -5.65 -3.36 17.33
N LEU A 722 -5.92 -3.34 16.03
CA LEU A 722 -5.18 -2.51 15.07
C LEU A 722 -5.30 -1.01 15.40
N SER A 723 -6.46 -0.55 15.87
CA SER A 723 -6.66 0.83 16.30
C SER A 723 -5.73 1.19 17.46
N MET A 724 -5.66 0.33 18.49
CA MET A 724 -4.72 0.52 19.61
C MET A 724 -3.26 0.56 19.14
N ILE A 725 -2.88 -0.35 18.25
CA ILE A 725 -1.51 -0.42 17.70
C ILE A 725 -1.16 0.85 16.92
N TYR A 726 -2.02 1.28 15.99
CA TYR A 726 -1.75 2.46 15.16
C TYR A 726 -1.82 3.75 15.97
N ALA A 727 -2.78 3.89 16.89
CA ALA A 727 -2.87 5.06 17.77
C ALA A 727 -1.61 5.18 18.65
N PHE A 728 -1.18 4.08 19.26
CA PHE A 728 0.04 4.03 20.06
C PHE A 728 1.26 4.42 19.23
N ILE A 729 1.53 3.75 18.11
CA ILE A 729 2.69 4.03 17.26
C ILE A 729 2.64 5.47 16.75
N ALA A 730 1.49 5.95 16.27
CA ALA A 730 1.36 7.29 15.74
C ALA A 730 1.67 8.36 16.82
N GLN A 731 1.17 8.17 18.04
CA GLN A 731 1.47 9.06 19.16
C GLN A 731 2.96 9.03 19.51
N GLN A 732 3.55 7.85 19.70
CA GLN A 732 4.95 7.71 20.14
C GLN A 732 5.94 8.22 19.08
N LEU A 733 5.63 8.04 17.80
CA LEU A 733 6.46 8.52 16.71
C LEU A 733 6.15 9.96 16.30
N ASN A 734 5.19 10.65 16.93
CA ASN A 734 4.67 11.96 16.49
C ASN A 734 4.22 11.96 15.00
N ALA A 735 3.57 10.89 14.56
CA ALA A 735 2.92 10.81 13.25
C ALA A 735 1.52 11.45 13.36
N PRO A 736 1.27 12.60 12.72
CA PRO A 736 0.00 13.30 12.86
C PRO A 736 -1.12 12.54 12.14
N PHE A 737 -2.24 12.28 12.81
CA PHE A 737 -3.48 11.84 12.14
C PHE A 737 -4.14 13.04 11.44
N PRO A 738 -4.14 13.09 10.09
CA PRO A 738 -4.66 14.24 9.39
C PRO A 738 -6.18 14.16 9.30
N LEU A 739 -6.88 15.06 10.00
CA LEU A 739 -8.33 15.24 9.83
C LEU A 739 -8.68 15.91 8.49
N VAL A 740 -7.68 16.53 7.86
CA VAL A 740 -7.75 17.09 6.51
C VAL A 740 -7.07 16.12 5.54
N ASP A 741 -7.88 15.45 4.71
CA ASP A 741 -7.44 14.48 3.69
C ASP A 741 -6.63 15.16 2.58
N ARG A 742 -7.18 16.22 1.95
CA ARG A 742 -6.55 16.97 0.84
C ARG A 742 -6.63 18.49 1.03
N GLY A 743 -5.65 19.20 0.48
CA GLY A 743 -5.48 20.62 0.75
C GLY A 743 -4.98 20.88 2.19
N PRO A 744 -5.37 21.99 2.83
CA PRO A 744 -6.11 23.10 2.22
C PRO A 744 -5.29 23.81 1.15
N TRP A 745 -5.91 24.59 0.29
CA TRP A 745 -5.20 25.37 -0.74
C TRP A 745 -6.01 26.60 -1.11
N ALA A 746 -5.31 27.69 -1.36
CA ALA A 746 -5.91 29.00 -1.60
C ALA A 746 -5.85 29.36 -3.09
N GLY A 747 -6.92 29.97 -3.56
CA GLY A 747 -7.02 30.55 -4.90
C GLY A 747 -8.08 31.63 -4.91
N ALA A 748 -8.44 32.10 -6.10
CA ALA A 748 -9.40 33.20 -6.25
C ALA A 748 -9.05 34.44 -5.38
N VAL A 749 -7.76 34.66 -5.14
CA VAL A 749 -7.29 35.76 -4.29
C VAL A 749 -7.56 37.07 -5.01
N THR A 750 -8.09 38.05 -4.30
CA THR A 750 -8.30 39.40 -4.82
C THR A 750 -7.60 40.40 -3.90
N THR A 751 -7.86 41.68 -4.12
CA THR A 751 -7.42 42.76 -3.24
C THR A 751 -7.94 42.61 -1.80
N ASN A 752 -9.08 41.96 -1.57
CA ASN A 752 -9.71 41.89 -0.25
C ASN A 752 -10.45 40.57 0.07
N ALA A 753 -10.28 39.56 -0.77
CA ALA A 753 -10.95 38.27 -0.64
C ALA A 753 -10.04 37.13 -1.09
N ALA A 754 -10.41 35.90 -0.73
CA ALA A 754 -9.79 34.66 -1.21
C ALA A 754 -10.78 33.50 -1.08
N VAL A 755 -10.51 32.40 -1.76
CA VAL A 755 -11.22 31.13 -1.55
C VAL A 755 -10.22 30.08 -1.10
N VAL A 756 -10.53 29.39 -0.01
CA VAL A 756 -9.76 28.23 0.47
C VAL A 756 -10.63 27.00 0.38
N LYS A 757 -10.10 25.92 -0.19
CA LYS A 757 -10.77 24.62 -0.23
C LYS A 757 -9.97 23.55 0.46
N ALA A 758 -10.65 22.56 1.01
CA ALA A 758 -10.03 21.39 1.61
C ALA A 758 -10.97 20.19 1.51
N LYS A 759 -10.41 18.98 1.55
CA LYS A 759 -11.16 17.74 1.72
C LYS A 759 -10.90 17.22 3.13
N LEU A 760 -11.95 16.94 3.88
CA LEU A 760 -11.88 16.33 5.20
C LEU A 760 -11.86 14.81 5.07
N ILE A 761 -11.30 14.12 6.07
CA ILE A 761 -11.27 12.66 6.06
C ILE A 761 -12.67 12.05 6.21
N PHE A 762 -13.56 12.71 6.97
CA PHE A 762 -14.98 12.33 7.10
C PHE A 762 -15.92 13.53 6.82
N SER A 763 -17.15 13.24 6.38
CA SER A 763 -18.15 14.27 6.02
C SER A 763 -18.82 14.94 7.22
N ASP A 764 -18.85 14.25 8.36
CA ASP A 764 -19.52 14.67 9.60
C ASP A 764 -18.66 15.61 10.47
N LEU A 765 -17.39 15.80 10.13
CA LEU A 765 -16.48 16.66 10.89
C LEU A 765 -16.91 18.12 10.82
N ALA A 766 -16.96 18.80 11.97
CA ALA A 766 -17.13 20.24 12.06
C ALA A 766 -15.80 20.91 11.69
N ALA A 767 -15.83 21.92 10.83
CA ALA A 767 -14.62 22.62 10.38
C ALA A 767 -14.86 24.12 10.30
N ARG A 768 -13.84 24.91 10.60
CA ARG A 768 -13.73 26.35 10.32
C ARG A 768 -12.30 26.70 9.95
N LEU A 769 -12.10 27.81 9.24
CA LEU A 769 -10.78 28.27 8.81
C LEU A 769 -10.30 29.39 9.72
N ALA A 770 -9.13 29.21 10.34
CA ALA A 770 -8.40 30.27 11.01
C ALA A 770 -7.54 31.01 9.99
N VAL A 771 -7.62 32.35 9.97
CA VAL A 771 -6.84 33.21 9.07
C VAL A 771 -6.22 34.33 9.89
N SER A 772 -4.90 34.49 9.83
CA SER A 772 -4.18 35.51 10.60
C SER A 772 -3.05 36.12 9.78
N ARG A 773 -2.62 37.32 10.15
CA ARG A 773 -1.41 37.95 9.62
C ARG A 773 -0.14 37.39 10.27
N GLU A 774 -0.28 36.70 11.40
CA GLU A 774 0.83 36.09 12.12
C GLU A 774 0.99 34.60 11.75
N PRO A 775 2.22 34.11 11.48
CA PRO A 775 2.46 32.69 11.22
C PRO A 775 2.04 31.78 12.38
N SER A 776 2.01 32.30 13.61
CA SER A 776 1.54 31.59 14.80
C SER A 776 0.02 31.36 14.82
N LEU A 777 -0.72 32.01 13.92
CA LEU A 777 -2.17 32.10 13.93
C LEU A 777 -2.71 32.71 15.23
N ALA A 778 -1.99 33.68 15.81
CA ALA A 778 -2.50 34.51 16.90
C ALA A 778 -3.66 35.39 16.39
N ASP A 779 -4.66 35.62 17.25
CA ASP A 779 -5.86 36.43 16.99
C ASP A 779 -6.49 36.21 15.60
N PRO A 780 -6.83 34.97 15.23
CA PRO A 780 -7.29 34.67 13.89
C PRO A 780 -8.71 35.20 13.64
N VAL A 781 -8.96 35.64 12.41
CA VAL A 781 -10.32 35.79 11.88
C VAL A 781 -10.81 34.40 11.47
N TRP A 782 -12.01 34.05 11.92
CA TRP A 782 -12.61 32.74 11.68
C TRP A 782 -13.62 32.79 10.54
N PHE A 783 -13.50 31.85 9.59
CA PHE A 783 -14.45 31.68 8.49
C PHE A 783 -15.13 30.31 8.57
N GLY A 784 -16.46 30.31 8.47
CA GLY A 784 -17.26 29.09 8.38
C GLY A 784 -17.23 28.48 6.98
N PRO A 785 -17.45 27.16 6.83
CA PRO A 785 -17.47 26.50 5.54
C PRO A 785 -18.84 26.69 4.87
N GLU A 786 -18.83 26.93 3.57
CA GLU A 786 -19.99 26.67 2.72
C GLU A 786 -20.10 25.16 2.49
N ARG A 787 -21.05 24.53 3.18
CA ARG A 787 -21.44 23.14 2.91
C ARG A 787 -22.58 23.16 1.90
N SER A 788 -22.39 22.57 0.73
CA SER A 788 -23.53 22.36 -0.18
C SER A 788 -24.44 21.26 0.35
N GLY A 789 -25.75 21.39 0.17
CA GLY A 789 -26.74 20.37 0.56
C GLY A 789 -26.65 19.02 -0.19
N ALA A 790 -25.77 18.88 -1.18
CA ALA A 790 -25.46 17.60 -1.84
C ALA A 790 -24.09 17.11 -1.33
N GLY A 791 -24.00 15.87 -0.84
CA GLY A 791 -22.79 15.28 -0.24
C GLY A 791 -21.55 15.26 -1.15
N ARG A 792 -20.81 16.38 -1.21
CA ARG A 792 -19.60 16.61 -2.01
C ARG A 792 -18.35 15.89 -1.48
N HIS A 793 -18.40 14.59 -1.22
CA HIS A 793 -17.21 13.76 -0.95
C HIS A 793 -16.24 14.36 0.10
N ASN A 794 -16.80 14.91 1.18
CA ASN A 794 -16.09 15.54 2.30
C ASN A 794 -15.34 16.86 1.96
N LEU A 795 -15.63 17.50 0.83
CA LEU A 795 -15.06 18.81 0.48
C LEU A 795 -15.75 19.96 1.23
N VAL A 796 -14.94 20.90 1.70
CA VAL A 796 -15.36 22.17 2.30
C VAL A 796 -14.73 23.34 1.54
N ALA A 797 -15.50 24.40 1.36
CA ALA A 797 -15.04 25.66 0.78
C ALA A 797 -15.25 26.80 1.79
N PHE A 798 -14.27 27.69 1.89
CA PHE A 798 -14.30 28.87 2.73
C PHE A 798 -14.16 30.08 1.82
N ASN A 799 -15.15 30.98 1.85
CA ASN A 799 -15.12 32.25 1.14
C ASN A 799 -14.69 33.34 2.12
N LEU A 800 -13.49 33.87 1.91
CA LEU A 800 -12.88 34.88 2.77
C LEU A 800 -13.20 36.26 2.20
N GLY A 801 -13.65 37.18 3.04
CA GLY A 801 -13.90 38.57 2.67
C GLY A 801 -13.44 39.54 3.76
N GLY A 802 -13.37 40.82 3.44
CA GLY A 802 -12.93 41.86 4.38
C GLY A 802 -11.43 41.85 4.69
N LEU A 803 -10.62 41.21 3.84
CA LEU A 803 -9.17 41.19 3.99
C LEU A 803 -8.55 42.52 3.55
N GLN A 804 -7.42 42.88 4.16
CA GLN A 804 -6.65 44.06 3.76
C GLN A 804 -5.87 43.81 2.46
N PRO A 805 -5.74 44.82 1.57
CA PRO A 805 -4.88 44.77 0.38
C PRO A 805 -3.41 44.50 0.70
N ASP A 806 -2.68 43.89 -0.24
CA ASP A 806 -1.23 43.62 -0.16
C ASP A 806 -0.74 43.08 1.19
N THR A 807 -1.51 42.16 1.77
CA THR A 807 -1.27 41.65 3.12
C THR A 807 -1.04 40.14 3.05
N LEU A 808 0.04 39.67 3.66
CA LEU A 808 0.30 38.24 3.83
C LEU A 808 -0.60 37.69 4.93
N TYR A 809 -1.31 36.61 4.61
CA TYR A 809 -2.11 35.84 5.54
C TYR A 809 -1.62 34.40 5.60
N HIS A 810 -1.64 33.85 6.82
CA HIS A 810 -1.49 32.45 7.12
C HIS A 810 -2.84 31.85 7.46
N TYR A 811 -3.06 30.61 7.06
CA TYR A 811 -4.32 29.94 7.32
C TYR A 811 -4.15 28.48 7.70
N ALA A 812 -5.04 27.98 8.55
CA ALA A 812 -5.15 26.55 8.88
C ALA A 812 -6.60 26.20 9.21
N LEU A 813 -6.99 24.95 9.00
CA LEU A 813 -8.31 24.47 9.39
C LEU A 813 -8.31 24.13 10.87
N GLU A 814 -9.36 24.52 11.58
CA GLU A 814 -9.73 23.90 12.83
C GLU A 814 -10.83 22.87 12.55
N VAL A 815 -10.58 21.61 12.93
CA VAL A 815 -11.51 20.50 12.74
C VAL A 815 -11.85 19.93 14.12
N ASN A 816 -13.13 19.87 14.46
CA ASN A 816 -13.64 19.48 15.79
C ASN A 816 -12.91 20.18 16.97
N GLY A 817 -12.64 21.49 16.83
CA GLY A 817 -11.95 22.28 17.87
C GLY A 817 -10.41 22.13 17.88
N ARG A 818 -9.84 21.30 17.00
CA ARG A 818 -8.39 21.12 16.87
C ARG A 818 -7.86 21.85 15.64
N LEU A 819 -6.90 22.75 15.86
CA LEU A 819 -6.24 23.48 14.78
C LEU A 819 -5.14 22.64 14.10
N GLU A 820 -5.30 22.36 12.81
CA GLU A 820 -4.42 21.55 11.97
C GLU A 820 -3.22 22.34 11.43
N ARG A 821 -2.24 22.58 12.30
CA ARG A 821 -1.03 23.37 11.99
C ARG A 821 -0.07 22.68 11.01
N SER A 822 -0.07 21.35 10.95
CA SER A 822 0.81 20.58 10.05
C SER A 822 0.54 20.83 8.56
N ARG A 823 -0.66 21.32 8.24
CA ARG A 823 -1.10 21.67 6.88
C ARG A 823 -1.42 23.16 6.74
N GLN A 824 -0.79 24.00 7.56
CA GLN A 824 -0.89 25.46 7.44
C GLN A 824 -0.42 25.91 6.05
N GLY A 825 -1.18 26.84 5.46
CA GLY A 825 -0.86 27.49 4.21
C GLY A 825 -0.69 29.00 4.37
N GLN A 826 -0.43 29.67 3.26
CA GLN A 826 -0.35 31.12 3.19
C GLN A 826 -0.75 31.64 1.81
N PHE A 827 -1.21 32.90 1.77
CA PHE A 827 -1.40 33.66 0.55
C PHE A 827 -1.24 35.15 0.87
N ARG A 828 -0.90 35.96 -0.14
CA ARG A 828 -0.89 37.42 -0.02
C ARG A 828 -2.02 37.99 -0.88
N THR A 829 -2.88 38.81 -0.28
CA THR A 829 -3.93 39.54 -1.04
C THR A 829 -3.29 40.46 -2.06
N PHE A 830 -3.98 40.71 -3.16
CA PHE A 830 -3.38 41.48 -4.25
C PHE A 830 -3.29 42.97 -3.91
N PRO A 831 -2.24 43.67 -4.37
CA PRO A 831 -2.14 45.11 -4.22
C PRO A 831 -3.21 45.82 -5.05
N HIS A 832 -3.57 47.03 -4.62
CA HIS A 832 -4.42 47.95 -5.39
C HIS A 832 -3.54 49.01 -6.07
N GLY A 833 -3.84 49.37 -7.32
CA GLY A 833 -3.10 50.40 -8.05
C GLY A 833 -1.69 49.95 -8.50
N PRO A 834 -0.74 50.89 -8.69
CA PRO A 834 0.61 50.57 -9.16
C PRO A 834 1.35 49.66 -8.18
N ALA A 835 1.83 48.50 -8.66
CA ALA A 835 2.55 47.54 -7.82
C ALA A 835 3.48 46.64 -8.64
N SER A 836 4.61 46.26 -8.05
CA SER A 836 5.54 45.29 -8.63
C SER A 836 5.37 43.93 -7.95
N PHE A 837 5.34 42.86 -8.74
CA PHE A 837 5.15 41.49 -8.23
C PHE A 837 5.72 40.45 -9.20
N THR A 838 5.89 39.24 -8.72
CA THR A 838 6.27 38.09 -9.54
C THR A 838 5.15 37.07 -9.55
N ILE A 839 4.80 36.55 -10.72
CA ILE A 839 3.99 35.32 -10.83
C ILE A 839 4.85 34.19 -11.37
N ALA A 840 4.49 32.97 -11.02
CA ALA A 840 5.02 31.78 -11.65
C ALA A 840 3.93 31.10 -12.47
N TRP A 841 4.30 30.41 -13.54
CA TRP A 841 3.36 29.53 -14.22
C TRP A 841 4.07 28.29 -14.77
N GLY A 842 3.30 27.22 -14.89
CA GLY A 842 3.74 25.94 -15.41
C GLY A 842 2.63 25.25 -16.15
N THR A 843 2.94 24.09 -16.70
CA THR A 843 1.99 23.25 -17.44
C THR A 843 2.37 21.79 -17.25
N CYS A 844 1.42 20.87 -17.42
CA CYS A 844 1.71 19.48 -17.75
C CYS A 844 2.62 18.76 -16.73
N ALA A 845 2.05 18.42 -15.58
CA ALA A 845 2.72 17.60 -14.55
C ALA A 845 2.25 16.15 -14.64
N LYS A 846 3.13 15.17 -14.34
CA LYS A 846 2.69 13.78 -14.14
C LYS A 846 1.65 13.73 -13.01
N THR A 847 0.65 12.85 -13.15
CA THR A 847 -0.37 12.67 -12.11
C THR A 847 0.28 12.24 -10.79
N GLY A 848 0.21 13.09 -9.76
CA GLY A 848 0.86 12.84 -8.47
C GLY A 848 2.39 13.01 -8.50
N SER A 849 2.90 13.97 -9.28
CA SER A 849 4.33 14.26 -9.39
C SER A 849 4.92 14.80 -8.09
N ASN A 850 6.10 14.32 -7.70
CA ASN A 850 6.89 14.86 -6.60
C ASN A 850 8.22 15.49 -7.07
N SER A 851 8.23 16.04 -8.29
CA SER A 851 9.41 16.69 -8.88
C SER A 851 9.91 17.87 -8.03
N GLU A 852 11.23 18.08 -7.99
CA GLU A 852 11.84 19.23 -7.31
C GLU A 852 11.44 20.59 -7.92
N VAL A 853 10.89 20.62 -9.14
CA VAL A 853 10.42 21.85 -9.79
C VAL A 853 9.41 22.61 -8.93
N PHE A 854 8.54 21.90 -8.20
CA PHE A 854 7.50 22.51 -7.36
C PHE A 854 8.10 23.24 -6.16
N ASP A 855 9.19 22.69 -5.59
CA ASP A 855 9.94 23.39 -4.54
C ASP A 855 10.62 24.62 -5.09
N ARG A 856 11.23 24.53 -6.28
CA ARG A 856 11.92 25.67 -6.90
C ARG A 856 10.96 26.83 -7.18
N ILE A 857 9.77 26.54 -7.71
CA ILE A 857 8.73 27.56 -7.88
C ILE A 857 8.39 28.20 -6.53
N ARG A 858 8.23 27.41 -5.47
CA ARG A 858 7.90 27.91 -4.12
C ARG A 858 9.00 28.78 -3.54
N GLU A 859 10.28 28.45 -3.79
CA GLU A 859 11.44 29.22 -3.34
C GLU A 859 11.51 30.63 -3.94
N HIS A 860 10.96 30.84 -5.14
CA HIS A 860 10.81 32.17 -5.74
C HIS A 860 9.72 33.04 -5.10
N GLN A 861 8.94 32.49 -4.17
CA GLN A 861 7.85 33.17 -3.46
C GLN A 861 6.91 33.96 -4.40
N PRO A 862 6.42 33.39 -5.51
CA PRO A 862 5.53 34.09 -6.42
C PRO A 862 4.23 34.50 -5.71
N LEU A 863 3.67 35.64 -6.11
CA LEU A 863 2.38 36.12 -5.60
C LEU A 863 1.22 35.20 -6.03
N LEU A 864 1.35 34.58 -7.20
CA LEU A 864 0.39 33.68 -7.82
C LEU A 864 1.13 32.61 -8.62
N PHE A 865 0.68 31.36 -8.52
CA PHE A 865 1.04 30.29 -9.43
C PHE A 865 -0.13 29.99 -10.37
N ILE A 866 0.13 30.00 -11.67
CA ILE A 866 -0.87 29.66 -12.69
C ILE A 866 -0.51 28.30 -13.31
N ASN A 867 -1.41 27.33 -13.21
CA ASN A 867 -1.31 26.12 -14.04
C ASN A 867 -2.08 26.36 -15.35
N ALA A 868 -1.36 26.36 -16.48
CA ALA A 868 -1.91 26.62 -17.80
C ALA A 868 -1.89 25.35 -18.67
N GLY A 869 -2.24 24.20 -18.09
CA GLY A 869 -2.42 22.96 -18.81
C GLY A 869 -2.64 21.79 -17.85
N ASP A 870 -2.34 20.56 -18.29
CA ASP A 870 -2.76 19.34 -17.57
C ASP A 870 -2.36 19.33 -16.10
N PHE A 871 -3.38 19.30 -15.24
CA PHE A 871 -3.23 19.03 -13.81
C PHE A 871 -3.03 17.53 -13.56
N HIS A 872 -3.62 16.67 -14.41
CA HIS A 872 -3.43 15.22 -14.40
C HIS A 872 -3.46 14.57 -15.79
N TYR A 873 -2.82 13.41 -15.93
CA TYR A 873 -2.72 12.60 -17.17
C TYR A 873 -3.46 11.25 -17.07
N LEU A 874 -4.73 11.24 -16.64
CA LEU A 874 -5.49 9.98 -16.52
C LEU A 874 -6.38 9.63 -17.72
N ASP A 875 -6.47 10.50 -18.73
CA ASP A 875 -7.23 10.27 -19.98
C ASP A 875 -8.67 9.78 -19.72
N ILE A 876 -9.42 10.51 -18.89
CA ILE A 876 -10.75 10.10 -18.47
C ILE A 876 -11.78 10.50 -19.53
N GLY A 877 -12.07 9.60 -20.47
CA GLY A 877 -13.07 9.82 -21.53
C GLY A 877 -14.54 9.60 -21.14
N GLU A 878 -14.82 9.19 -19.91
CA GLU A 878 -16.16 8.83 -19.43
C GLU A 878 -16.77 9.93 -18.54
N ASN A 879 -18.10 10.07 -18.58
CA ASN A 879 -18.85 10.98 -17.69
C ASN A 879 -18.96 10.42 -16.25
N LYS A 880 -17.83 10.19 -15.58
CA LYS A 880 -17.75 9.59 -14.24
C LYS A 880 -17.03 10.52 -13.27
N PRO A 881 -17.76 11.34 -12.49
CA PRO A 881 -17.16 12.27 -11.52
C PRO A 881 -16.16 11.60 -10.57
N ALA A 882 -16.44 10.38 -10.10
CA ALA A 882 -15.55 9.63 -9.21
C ALA A 882 -14.13 9.43 -9.77
N ARG A 883 -13.96 9.24 -11.09
CA ARG A 883 -12.63 9.10 -11.71
C ARG A 883 -11.85 10.41 -11.68
N PHE A 884 -12.51 11.53 -11.96
CA PHE A 884 -11.89 12.86 -11.88
C PHE A 884 -11.53 13.21 -10.44
N ARG A 885 -12.41 12.92 -9.46
CA ARG A 885 -12.10 13.14 -8.03
C ARG A 885 -10.84 12.39 -7.60
N ALA A 886 -10.71 11.12 -7.99
CA ALA A 886 -9.51 10.34 -7.74
C ALA A 886 -8.25 10.97 -8.36
N ALA A 887 -8.37 11.58 -9.54
CA ALA A 887 -7.28 12.29 -10.21
C ALA A 887 -6.81 13.51 -9.40
N TYR A 888 -7.74 14.36 -8.95
CA TYR A 888 -7.45 15.50 -8.09
C TYR A 888 -6.88 15.06 -6.73
N ASP A 889 -7.47 14.04 -6.12
CA ASP A 889 -6.97 13.49 -4.86
C ASP A 889 -5.53 13.01 -5.00
N ARG A 890 -5.15 12.40 -6.13
CA ARG A 890 -3.79 11.92 -6.38
C ARG A 890 -2.78 13.06 -6.53
N VAL A 891 -3.16 14.13 -7.22
CA VAL A 891 -2.31 15.34 -7.34
C VAL A 891 -2.14 16.03 -5.98
N LEU A 892 -3.24 16.23 -5.26
CA LEU A 892 -3.23 16.90 -3.95
C LEU A 892 -2.63 16.03 -2.83
N ALA A 893 -2.47 14.72 -3.05
CA ALA A 893 -1.73 13.83 -2.16
C ALA A 893 -0.20 13.97 -2.32
N SER A 894 0.27 14.42 -3.49
CA SER A 894 1.70 14.50 -3.75
C SER A 894 2.37 15.58 -2.89
N PRO A 895 3.42 15.27 -2.10
CA PRO A 895 4.00 16.20 -1.14
C PRO A 895 4.45 17.54 -1.73
N ALA A 896 5.21 17.53 -2.83
CA ALA A 896 5.78 18.74 -3.44
C ALA A 896 4.70 19.61 -4.10
N GLN A 897 3.77 18.99 -4.84
CA GLN A 897 2.62 19.70 -5.42
C GLN A 897 1.75 20.33 -4.33
N ALA A 898 1.36 19.55 -3.33
CA ALA A 898 0.52 20.03 -2.24
C ALA A 898 1.21 21.13 -1.41
N ALA A 899 2.54 21.09 -1.28
CA ALA A 899 3.30 22.15 -0.63
C ALA A 899 3.26 23.47 -1.42
N LEU A 900 3.45 23.43 -2.74
CA LEU A 900 3.31 24.62 -3.59
C LEU A 900 1.89 25.19 -3.48
N TYR A 901 0.86 24.36 -3.66
CA TYR A 901 -0.54 24.80 -3.66
C TYR A 901 -1.04 25.29 -2.30
N ARG A 902 -0.40 24.88 -1.20
CA ARG A 902 -0.64 25.43 0.15
C ARG A 902 0.00 26.79 0.38
N SER A 903 1.12 27.08 -0.29
CA SER A 903 2.00 28.20 0.06
C SER A 903 1.95 29.36 -0.95
N THR A 904 1.29 29.14 -2.07
CA THR A 904 1.13 30.11 -3.16
C THR A 904 -0.31 30.10 -3.63
N ALA A 905 -0.88 31.29 -3.84
CA ALA A 905 -2.21 31.42 -4.44
C ALA A 905 -2.25 30.70 -5.80
N PHE A 906 -3.35 30.01 -6.09
CA PHE A 906 -3.49 29.17 -7.26
C PHE A 906 -4.54 29.69 -8.24
N ALA A 907 -4.22 29.67 -9.53
CA ALA A 907 -5.18 29.82 -10.63
C ALA A 907 -4.92 28.72 -11.66
N TYR A 908 -5.98 28.24 -12.31
CA TYR A 908 -5.85 27.08 -13.19
C TYR A 908 -6.85 27.12 -14.34
N VAL A 909 -6.32 26.87 -15.53
CA VAL A 909 -7.09 26.55 -16.73
C VAL A 909 -6.60 25.21 -17.25
N TRP A 910 -7.52 24.32 -17.57
CA TRP A 910 -7.20 22.95 -17.92
C TRP A 910 -6.71 22.78 -19.35
N ASP A 911 -6.19 21.58 -19.64
CA ASP A 911 -6.00 21.11 -21.02
C ASP A 911 -6.82 19.83 -21.31
N ASP A 912 -6.38 19.00 -22.27
CA ASP A 912 -7.20 17.92 -22.80
C ASP A 912 -7.24 16.68 -21.90
N HIS A 913 -6.15 16.34 -21.21
CA HIS A 913 -6.11 15.18 -20.29
C HIS A 913 -6.91 15.40 -19.00
N ASP A 914 -7.23 16.66 -18.68
CA ASP A 914 -8.00 17.07 -17.51
C ASP A 914 -9.51 16.91 -17.67
N SER A 915 -10.00 16.87 -18.91
CA SER A 915 -11.43 16.90 -19.20
C SER A 915 -11.88 15.84 -20.21
N GLY A 916 -10.94 15.09 -20.80
CA GLY A 916 -11.18 13.97 -21.69
C GLY A 916 -9.95 13.07 -21.83
N GLY A 917 -9.73 12.57 -23.04
CA GLY A 917 -8.45 11.95 -23.41
C GLY A 917 -7.60 12.91 -24.23
N ASN A 918 -6.36 12.50 -24.51
CA ASN A 918 -5.47 13.19 -25.43
C ASN A 918 -6.23 13.70 -26.67
N ASN A 919 -6.12 15.00 -26.94
CA ASN A 919 -6.84 15.69 -28.01
C ASN A 919 -8.36 15.76 -27.90
N CYS A 920 -8.90 15.86 -26.69
CA CYS A 920 -10.33 16.12 -26.50
C CYS A 920 -10.80 17.40 -27.22
N ASN A 921 -12.09 17.46 -27.50
CA ASN A 921 -12.78 18.59 -28.13
C ASN A 921 -14.22 18.62 -27.61
N LYS A 922 -15.05 19.55 -28.09
CA LYS A 922 -16.43 19.76 -27.59
C LYS A 922 -17.34 18.54 -27.57
N THR A 923 -17.00 17.49 -28.32
CA THR A 923 -17.77 16.23 -28.38
C THR A 923 -17.44 15.25 -27.25
N ALA A 924 -16.46 15.55 -26.39
CA ALA A 924 -16.07 14.67 -25.30
C ALA A 924 -17.19 14.51 -24.26
N LYS A 925 -17.57 13.25 -24.00
CA LYS A 925 -18.66 12.89 -23.07
C LYS A 925 -18.33 13.21 -21.61
N SER A 926 -17.05 13.37 -21.29
CA SER A 926 -16.51 13.57 -19.95
C SER A 926 -16.60 15.01 -19.43
N HIS A 927 -16.82 16.01 -20.30
CA HIS A 927 -16.86 17.42 -19.91
C HIS A 927 -17.81 17.73 -18.73
N PRO A 928 -19.04 17.20 -18.64
CA PRO A 928 -19.92 17.50 -17.52
C PRO A 928 -19.32 17.08 -16.17
N ALA A 929 -18.76 15.86 -16.09
CA ALA A 929 -18.07 15.38 -14.90
C ALA A 929 -16.81 16.19 -14.58
N ALA A 930 -15.99 16.51 -15.58
CA ALA A 930 -14.77 17.31 -15.39
C ALA A 930 -15.08 18.73 -14.88
N ARG A 931 -16.05 19.42 -15.48
CA ARG A 931 -16.54 20.75 -15.07
C ARG A 931 -17.08 20.74 -13.64
N GLN A 932 -17.86 19.71 -13.30
CA GLN A 932 -18.36 19.53 -11.94
C GLN A 932 -17.20 19.39 -10.95
N VAL A 933 -16.25 18.49 -11.20
CA VAL A 933 -15.15 18.21 -10.25
C VAL A 933 -14.18 19.38 -10.14
N TYR A 934 -13.93 20.12 -11.24
CA TYR A 934 -13.18 21.38 -11.21
C TYR A 934 -13.82 22.37 -10.21
N GLN A 935 -15.13 22.59 -10.30
CA GLN A 935 -15.86 23.48 -9.39
C GLN A 935 -15.93 22.95 -7.96
N GLU A 936 -15.82 21.64 -7.76
CA GLU A 936 -15.73 21.04 -6.43
C GLU A 936 -14.34 21.30 -5.81
N TYR A 937 -13.25 20.99 -6.51
CA TYR A 937 -11.89 20.98 -5.96
C TYR A 937 -11.14 22.31 -6.05
N VAL A 938 -11.25 23.04 -7.17
CA VAL A 938 -10.38 24.18 -7.47
C VAL A 938 -10.90 25.44 -6.77
N PRO A 939 -10.08 26.17 -6.00
CA PRO A 939 -10.44 27.50 -5.49
C PRO A 939 -10.39 28.53 -6.64
N HIS A 940 -11.39 28.52 -7.50
CA HIS A 940 -11.43 29.30 -8.74
C HIS A 940 -12.08 30.67 -8.55
N TYR A 941 -11.71 31.64 -9.39
CA TYR A 941 -12.40 32.92 -9.50
C TYR A 941 -13.83 32.72 -10.00
N PRO A 942 -14.74 33.69 -9.84
CA PRO A 942 -16.07 33.62 -10.45
C PRO A 942 -15.96 33.26 -11.95
N LEU A 943 -16.65 32.19 -12.34
CA LEU A 943 -16.62 31.69 -13.71
C LEU A 943 -17.44 32.65 -14.60
N GLY A 944 -16.79 33.24 -15.59
CA GLY A 944 -17.35 34.30 -16.43
C GLY A 944 -18.54 33.90 -17.29
N LEU A 945 -18.76 32.59 -17.47
CA LEU A 945 -19.90 32.01 -18.19
C LEU A 945 -20.94 31.36 -17.25
N GLY A 946 -20.74 31.46 -15.93
CA GLY A 946 -21.57 30.83 -14.90
C GLY A 946 -21.06 29.46 -14.43
N GLY A 947 -21.71 28.90 -13.42
CA GLY A 947 -21.41 27.57 -12.87
C GLY A 947 -22.10 26.43 -13.64
N GLY A 948 -21.84 25.20 -13.21
CA GLY A 948 -22.42 23.99 -13.82
C GLY A 948 -21.65 23.53 -15.05
N ASN A 949 -22.35 23.11 -16.10
CA ASN A 949 -21.74 22.54 -17.30
C ASN A 949 -21.38 23.61 -18.36
N GLN A 950 -20.68 24.67 -17.95
CA GLN A 950 -20.18 25.73 -18.83
C GLN A 950 -18.65 25.66 -18.95
N PRO A 951 -18.04 26.23 -20.02
CA PRO A 951 -16.59 26.32 -20.17
C PRO A 951 -15.95 27.11 -19.03
N ILE A 952 -14.72 26.76 -18.66
CA ILE A 952 -14.02 27.38 -17.52
C ILE A 952 -13.27 28.63 -17.98
N ALA A 953 -13.94 29.78 -17.85
CA ALA A 953 -13.40 31.09 -18.19
C ALA A 953 -13.32 31.97 -16.94
N GLN A 954 -12.17 32.60 -16.69
CA GLN A 954 -11.93 33.37 -15.46
C GLN A 954 -11.19 34.68 -15.75
N SER A 955 -11.49 35.73 -14.99
CA SER A 955 -10.73 36.97 -15.06
C SER A 955 -10.62 37.66 -13.70
N PHE A 956 -9.46 38.27 -13.45
CA PHE A 956 -9.12 39.00 -12.23
C PHE A 956 -8.03 40.02 -12.51
N ALA A 957 -7.67 40.84 -11.52
CA ALA A 957 -6.62 41.84 -11.65
C ALA A 957 -5.66 41.79 -10.45
N ILE A 958 -4.39 42.10 -10.71
CA ILE A 958 -3.34 42.32 -9.71
C ILE A 958 -2.79 43.72 -9.94
N GLY A 959 -3.01 44.66 -9.02
CA GLY A 959 -2.67 46.05 -9.24
C GLY A 959 -3.28 46.60 -10.54
N ARG A 960 -2.42 47.04 -11.47
CA ARG A 960 -2.83 47.53 -12.80
C ARG A 960 -2.69 46.50 -13.94
N VAL A 961 -2.58 45.21 -13.61
CA VAL A 961 -2.50 44.12 -14.61
C VAL A 961 -3.78 43.30 -14.60
N LYS A 962 -4.41 43.13 -15.78
CA LYS A 962 -5.59 42.27 -15.96
C LYS A 962 -5.15 40.88 -16.40
N PHE A 963 -5.67 39.84 -15.77
CA PHE A 963 -5.50 38.45 -16.17
C PHE A 963 -6.81 37.91 -16.75
N ILE A 964 -6.73 37.24 -17.90
CA ILE A 964 -7.88 36.61 -18.56
C ILE A 964 -7.49 35.18 -18.93
N LEU A 965 -8.10 34.18 -18.31
CA LEU A 965 -7.85 32.76 -18.52
C LEU A 965 -8.96 32.17 -19.37
N THR A 966 -8.61 31.54 -20.49
CA THR A 966 -9.56 30.96 -21.46
C THR A 966 -9.36 29.45 -21.62
N ASP A 967 -10.47 28.72 -21.59
CA ASP A 967 -10.54 27.29 -21.91
C ASP A 967 -10.46 27.06 -23.42
N LEU A 968 -9.37 26.46 -23.89
CA LEU A 968 -9.12 26.25 -25.32
C LEU A 968 -9.36 24.81 -25.77
N ARG A 969 -10.02 23.99 -24.94
CA ARG A 969 -10.25 22.57 -25.23
C ARG A 969 -11.72 22.21 -25.23
N SER A 970 -12.48 22.65 -24.22
CA SER A 970 -13.80 22.06 -23.98
C SER A 970 -14.87 22.49 -24.98
N GLU A 971 -14.65 23.59 -25.71
CA GLU A 971 -15.53 24.07 -26.78
C GLU A 971 -14.89 24.01 -28.17
N ARG A 972 -13.70 23.41 -28.28
CA ARG A 972 -12.99 23.26 -29.53
C ARG A 972 -13.79 22.41 -30.51
N ASP A 973 -13.93 22.84 -31.75
CA ASP A 973 -14.54 22.03 -32.80
C ASP A 973 -13.66 20.83 -33.19
N PRO A 974 -14.22 19.64 -33.47
CA PRO A 974 -13.51 18.58 -34.17
C PRO A 974 -13.32 19.00 -35.63
N VAL A 975 -12.17 18.74 -36.27
CA VAL A 975 -11.94 19.35 -37.58
C VAL A 975 -11.28 18.43 -38.61
N SER A 976 -11.97 18.24 -39.73
CA SER A 976 -11.45 17.68 -40.99
C SER A 976 -10.98 18.76 -41.99
N ASP A 977 -11.48 20.01 -41.90
CA ASP A 977 -10.95 21.20 -42.61
C ASP A 977 -10.89 22.43 -41.68
N LYS A 978 -9.67 22.78 -41.29
CA LYS A 978 -9.31 23.74 -40.23
C LYS A 978 -9.37 25.21 -40.64
N THR A 979 -9.90 25.51 -41.82
CA THR A 979 -9.95 26.89 -42.35
C THR A 979 -11.35 27.47 -42.42
N GLU A 980 -12.37 26.67 -42.12
CA GLU A 980 -13.77 27.08 -42.20
C GLU A 980 -14.11 28.19 -41.17
N PRO A 981 -14.83 29.26 -41.56
CA PRO A 981 -15.16 30.38 -40.66
C PRO A 981 -15.97 30.01 -39.41
N GLN A 982 -16.68 28.89 -39.44
CA GLN A 982 -17.47 28.37 -38.32
C GLN A 982 -16.66 27.61 -37.27
N CYS A 983 -15.44 27.14 -37.61
CA CYS A 983 -14.61 26.40 -36.67
C CYS A 983 -14.03 27.32 -35.60
N SER A 984 -14.16 26.91 -34.35
CA SER A 984 -13.78 27.68 -33.18
C SER A 984 -13.00 26.83 -32.18
N LEU A 985 -11.97 27.43 -31.58
CA LEU A 985 -11.21 26.90 -30.46
C LEU A 985 -11.86 27.29 -29.13
N MET A 986 -12.36 28.53 -29.00
CA MET A 986 -12.99 29.04 -27.79
C MET A 986 -14.48 28.69 -27.67
N GLY A 987 -15.15 28.42 -28.79
CA GLY A 987 -16.60 28.47 -28.91
C GLY A 987 -17.15 29.90 -28.89
N ARG A 988 -18.37 30.06 -29.41
CA ARG A 988 -19.03 31.37 -29.54
C ARG A 988 -19.18 32.12 -28.21
N ALA A 989 -19.70 31.45 -27.18
CA ALA A 989 -20.03 32.11 -25.91
C ALA A 989 -18.80 32.66 -25.19
N GLN A 990 -17.73 31.87 -25.13
CA GLN A 990 -16.47 32.28 -24.51
C GLN A 990 -15.75 33.33 -25.34
N LYS A 991 -15.74 33.22 -26.68
CA LYS A 991 -15.13 34.26 -27.53
C LYS A 991 -15.78 35.63 -27.31
N GLU A 992 -17.11 35.67 -27.23
CA GLU A 992 -17.83 36.92 -26.95
C GLU A 992 -17.58 37.42 -25.51
N TRP A 993 -17.46 36.52 -24.54
CA TRP A 993 -17.02 36.88 -23.19
C TRP A 993 -15.60 37.46 -23.17
N PHE A 994 -14.66 36.84 -23.88
CA PHE A 994 -13.26 37.27 -23.97
C PHE A 994 -13.14 38.67 -24.58
N LYS A 995 -13.85 38.93 -25.69
CA LYS A 995 -13.93 40.27 -26.29
C LYS A 995 -14.48 41.31 -25.31
N ARG A 996 -15.51 40.97 -24.52
CA ARG A 996 -16.03 41.87 -23.48
C ARG A 996 -15.02 42.15 -22.38
N GLU A 997 -14.27 41.14 -21.92
CA GLU A 997 -13.21 41.34 -20.91
C GLU A 997 -12.08 42.23 -21.44
N LEU A 998 -11.69 42.07 -22.71
CA LEU A 998 -10.72 42.95 -23.36
C LEU A 998 -11.20 44.41 -23.44
N LEU A 999 -12.46 44.63 -23.83
CA LEU A 999 -13.05 45.97 -23.84
C LEU A 999 -13.17 46.56 -22.43
N ALA A 1000 -13.53 45.74 -21.44
CA ALA A 1000 -13.60 46.17 -20.04
C ALA A 1000 -12.21 46.50 -19.46
N ALA A 1001 -11.15 45.92 -20.03
CA ALA A 1001 -9.78 46.19 -19.64
C ALA A 1001 -9.18 47.41 -20.34
N LYS A 1002 -9.63 47.70 -21.57
CA LYS A 1002 -9.23 48.87 -22.36
C LYS A 1002 -9.43 50.14 -21.54
N GLY A 1003 -8.40 50.98 -21.49
CA GLY A 1003 -8.49 52.25 -20.75
C GLY A 1003 -8.48 52.09 -19.23
N ARG A 1004 -8.23 50.88 -18.69
CA ARG A 1004 -8.19 50.64 -17.24
C ARG A 1004 -6.93 49.92 -16.78
N TYR A 1005 -6.44 48.97 -17.57
CA TYR A 1005 -5.24 48.20 -17.26
C TYR A 1005 -4.21 48.38 -18.38
N PRO A 1006 -3.01 48.93 -18.08
CA PRO A 1006 -1.95 49.06 -19.07
C PRO A 1006 -1.42 47.74 -19.63
N LEU A 1007 -1.53 46.66 -18.86
CA LEU A 1007 -1.10 45.32 -19.24
C LEU A 1007 -2.26 44.33 -19.09
N ILE A 1008 -2.48 43.52 -20.12
CA ILE A 1008 -3.46 42.43 -20.17
C ILE A 1008 -2.69 41.13 -20.43
N CYS A 1009 -2.64 40.26 -19.44
CA CYS A 1009 -2.10 38.90 -19.55
C CYS A 1009 -3.23 37.94 -19.93
N TRP A 1010 -3.28 37.55 -21.20
CA TRP A 1010 -4.14 36.48 -21.68
C TRP A 1010 -3.44 35.14 -21.46
N VAL A 1011 -4.12 34.17 -20.83
CA VAL A 1011 -3.57 32.85 -20.50
C VAL A 1011 -4.44 31.76 -21.12
N GLY A 1012 -3.81 30.78 -21.76
CA GLY A 1012 -4.47 29.58 -22.29
C GLY A 1012 -3.52 28.40 -22.37
N SER A 1013 -4.04 27.18 -22.53
CA SER A 1013 -3.18 26.00 -22.62
C SER A 1013 -2.43 25.91 -23.95
N VAL A 1014 -3.03 26.42 -25.02
CA VAL A 1014 -2.57 26.24 -26.40
C VAL A 1014 -1.67 27.40 -26.86
N GLY A 1015 -0.56 27.11 -27.55
CA GLY A 1015 0.37 28.15 -28.08
C GLY A 1015 -0.22 29.03 -29.21
N TRP A 1016 0.05 30.35 -29.17
CA TRP A 1016 -0.40 31.36 -30.15
C TRP A 1016 0.54 31.40 -31.38
N VAL A 1017 0.32 30.50 -32.34
CA VAL A 1017 1.21 30.26 -33.51
C VAL A 1017 0.46 30.24 -34.86
N GLY A 1018 1.16 30.33 -36.03
CA GLY A 1018 0.60 30.55 -37.38
C GLY A 1018 1.15 29.76 -38.59
N THR A 1019 0.69 30.05 -39.83
CA THR A 1019 0.86 29.21 -41.05
C THR A 1019 2.18 29.38 -41.83
N LYS A 1020 2.43 28.45 -42.76
CA LYS A 1020 3.55 28.41 -43.74
C LYS A 1020 3.68 29.74 -44.50
N GLY A 1021 4.89 30.29 -44.55
CA GLY A 1021 5.20 31.64 -45.06
C GLY A 1021 5.59 32.63 -43.96
N THR A 1022 5.18 32.36 -42.71
CA THR A 1022 5.60 33.07 -41.49
C THR A 1022 6.14 32.08 -40.46
N ASN A 1023 7.19 31.34 -40.85
CA ASN A 1023 8.08 30.64 -39.93
C ASN A 1023 7.49 29.54 -39.00
N PHE A 1024 6.45 28.82 -39.41
CA PHE A 1024 6.04 27.58 -38.72
C PHE A 1024 6.59 26.33 -39.42
N TYR A 1025 7.14 25.40 -38.65
CA TYR A 1025 7.70 24.15 -39.16
C TYR A 1025 7.12 22.94 -38.40
N PRO A 1026 6.55 21.95 -39.09
CA PRO A 1026 6.13 20.69 -38.47
C PRO A 1026 7.39 19.97 -37.98
N LEU A 1027 7.57 19.89 -36.66
CA LEU A 1027 8.78 19.28 -36.14
C LEU A 1027 8.68 17.75 -36.23
N PRO A 1028 9.64 17.07 -36.90
CA PRO A 1028 9.90 15.67 -36.61
C PRO A 1028 10.31 15.55 -35.13
N HIS A 1029 9.99 14.43 -34.47
CA HIS A 1029 10.57 14.14 -33.15
C HIS A 1029 12.10 14.31 -33.22
N THR A 1030 12.61 15.33 -32.54
CA THR A 1030 14.04 15.57 -32.37
C THR A 1030 14.48 14.98 -31.05
N ASN A 1031 15.63 14.29 -31.03
CA ASN A 1031 16.27 13.85 -29.78
C ASN A 1031 17.19 14.93 -29.20
N VAL A 1032 17.28 16.10 -29.83
CA VAL A 1032 18.13 17.20 -29.38
C VAL A 1032 17.49 17.89 -28.18
N THR A 1033 18.29 18.10 -27.13
CA THR A 1033 17.95 18.81 -25.89
C THR A 1033 18.74 20.11 -25.82
N GLY A 1034 18.17 21.17 -25.24
CA GLY A 1034 18.81 22.49 -25.14
C GLY A 1034 18.05 23.60 -25.86
N VAL A 1035 18.70 24.77 -26.02
CA VAL A 1035 18.15 25.93 -26.74
C VAL A 1035 18.21 25.66 -28.25
N LEU A 1036 17.06 25.70 -28.90
CA LEU A 1036 16.87 25.50 -30.32
C LEU A 1036 16.40 26.80 -30.95
N HIS A 1037 17.28 27.41 -31.75
CA HIS A 1037 16.90 28.58 -32.54
C HIS A 1037 16.09 28.17 -33.76
N HIS A 1038 15.31 29.13 -34.25
CA HIS A 1038 14.44 28.99 -35.40
C HIS A 1038 15.12 28.33 -36.62
N THR A 1039 16.32 28.80 -36.97
CA THR A 1039 17.12 28.25 -38.09
C THR A 1039 17.46 26.77 -37.95
N ASN A 1040 17.67 26.29 -36.71
CA ASN A 1040 17.98 24.89 -36.44
C ASN A 1040 16.73 24.01 -36.54
N LEU A 1041 15.58 24.52 -36.13
CA LEU A 1041 14.29 23.85 -36.29
C LEU A 1041 13.93 23.69 -37.78
N ILE A 1042 14.25 24.70 -38.59
CA ILE A 1042 14.15 24.64 -40.06
C ILE A 1042 15.05 23.55 -40.62
N ALA A 1043 16.34 23.57 -40.27
CA ALA A 1043 17.31 22.62 -40.79
C ALA A 1043 16.90 21.17 -40.46
N ALA A 1044 16.49 20.92 -39.21
CA ALA A 1044 16.02 19.61 -38.77
C ALA A 1044 14.73 19.17 -39.49
N ALA A 1045 13.80 20.10 -39.73
CA ALA A 1045 12.58 19.81 -40.49
C ALA A 1045 12.89 19.46 -41.95
N LEU A 1046 13.78 20.20 -42.60
CA LEU A 1046 14.22 19.93 -43.99
C LEU A 1046 14.98 18.60 -44.08
N GLU A 1047 15.86 18.30 -43.12
CA GLU A 1047 16.59 17.04 -43.04
C GLU A 1047 15.63 15.84 -42.88
N ALA A 1048 14.60 15.98 -42.06
CA ALA A 1048 13.60 14.92 -41.88
C ALA A 1048 12.78 14.67 -43.15
N ALA A 1049 12.39 15.72 -43.87
CA ALA A 1049 11.77 15.57 -45.20
C ALA A 1049 12.71 14.87 -46.18
N ALA A 1050 13.99 15.26 -46.21
CA ALA A 1050 15.00 14.64 -47.08
C ALA A 1050 15.19 13.15 -46.75
N LYS A 1051 15.01 12.76 -45.49
CA LYS A 1051 15.00 11.36 -45.01
C LYS A 1051 13.66 10.64 -45.18
N GLY A 1052 12.70 11.22 -45.92
CA GLY A 1052 11.40 10.62 -46.19
C GLY A 1052 10.47 10.51 -44.98
N ARG A 1053 10.75 11.21 -43.87
CA ARG A 1053 9.84 11.23 -42.71
C ARG A 1053 8.60 12.03 -43.06
N LYS A 1054 7.42 11.43 -42.89
CA LYS A 1054 6.14 12.12 -43.07
C LYS A 1054 5.99 13.19 -41.99
N TYR A 1055 5.66 14.40 -42.41
CA TYR A 1055 5.18 15.43 -41.50
C TYR A 1055 3.77 15.06 -41.00
N PRO A 1056 3.44 15.33 -39.73
CA PRO A 1056 2.04 15.32 -39.31
C PRO A 1056 1.25 16.27 -40.21
N SER A 1057 0.04 15.88 -40.60
CA SER A 1057 -0.76 16.73 -41.48
C SER A 1057 -1.09 18.04 -40.74
N PRO A 1058 -1.30 19.17 -41.44
CA PRO A 1058 -1.88 20.36 -40.82
C PRO A 1058 -3.19 20.06 -40.06
N GLY A 1059 -3.90 18.99 -40.46
CA GLY A 1059 -5.07 18.41 -39.82
C GLY A 1059 -4.84 17.82 -38.41
N ASP A 1060 -3.60 17.53 -38.02
CA ASP A 1060 -3.27 16.93 -36.71
C ASP A 1060 -2.82 17.95 -35.66
N GLN A 1061 -2.80 19.25 -36.00
CA GLN A 1061 -2.21 20.29 -35.13
C GLN A 1061 -3.19 20.81 -34.07
N GLU A 1062 -2.73 20.84 -32.83
CA GLU A 1062 -3.50 21.11 -31.61
C GLU A 1062 -3.47 22.58 -31.18
N ASN A 1063 -2.99 23.46 -32.05
CA ASN A 1063 -2.69 24.84 -31.70
C ASN A 1063 -3.46 25.90 -32.50
N TRP A 1064 -3.27 27.18 -32.15
CA TRP A 1064 -3.96 28.32 -32.78
C TRP A 1064 -3.77 28.40 -34.31
N LEU A 1065 -2.77 27.71 -34.87
CA LEU A 1065 -2.60 27.52 -36.31
C LEU A 1065 -3.80 26.84 -36.97
N ALA A 1066 -4.40 25.87 -36.29
CA ALA A 1066 -5.57 25.13 -36.75
C ALA A 1066 -6.85 25.97 -36.79
N PHE A 1067 -6.83 27.21 -36.30
CA PHE A 1067 -8.00 28.09 -36.25
C PHE A 1067 -7.62 29.48 -36.77
N PRO A 1068 -7.08 29.61 -38.00
CA PRO A 1068 -6.50 30.85 -38.49
C PRO A 1068 -7.55 31.97 -38.64
N THR A 1069 -8.80 31.61 -38.92
CA THR A 1069 -9.91 32.56 -39.06
C THR A 1069 -10.26 33.19 -37.72
N GLU A 1070 -10.52 32.38 -36.67
CA GLU A 1070 -10.81 32.89 -35.32
C GLU A 1070 -9.60 33.63 -34.71
N ARG A 1071 -8.38 33.14 -34.95
CA ARG A 1071 -7.15 33.80 -34.53
C ARG A 1071 -7.00 35.21 -35.12
N ARG A 1072 -7.25 35.34 -36.43
CA ARG A 1072 -7.25 36.64 -37.11
C ARG A 1072 -8.39 37.52 -36.61
N GLU A 1073 -9.58 36.97 -36.41
CA GLU A 1073 -10.73 37.69 -35.85
C GLU A 1073 -10.39 38.32 -34.48
N ILE A 1074 -9.72 37.58 -33.59
CA ILE A 1074 -9.29 38.10 -32.28
C ILE A 1074 -8.22 39.19 -32.43
N ALA A 1075 -7.22 38.98 -33.29
CA ALA A 1075 -6.17 39.99 -33.52
C ALA A 1075 -6.72 41.27 -34.16
N ASP A 1076 -7.62 41.14 -35.15
CA ASP A 1076 -8.31 42.26 -35.78
C ASP A 1076 -9.23 42.99 -34.79
N PHE A 1077 -9.88 42.27 -33.87
CA PHE A 1077 -10.66 42.88 -32.81
C PHE A 1077 -9.80 43.73 -31.86
N ILE A 1078 -8.64 43.21 -31.44
CA ILE A 1078 -7.67 43.93 -30.61
C ILE A 1078 -7.20 45.21 -31.33
N LYS A 1079 -6.81 45.09 -32.60
CA LYS A 1079 -6.39 46.21 -33.45
C LYS A 1079 -7.49 47.26 -33.62
N ALA A 1080 -8.66 46.84 -34.08
CA ALA A 1080 -9.79 47.73 -34.40
C ALA A 1080 -10.28 48.51 -33.19
N ASN A 1081 -10.18 47.92 -32.00
CA ASN A 1081 -10.56 48.56 -30.75
C ASN A 1081 -9.39 49.25 -30.03
N GLN A 1082 -8.20 49.30 -30.63
CA GLN A 1082 -6.99 49.93 -30.06
C GLN A 1082 -6.67 49.41 -28.64
N ILE A 1083 -6.84 48.11 -28.42
CA ILE A 1083 -6.51 47.48 -27.13
C ILE A 1083 -4.98 47.29 -27.10
N ARG A 1084 -4.31 48.02 -26.20
CA ARG A 1084 -2.84 47.99 -26.06
C ARG A 1084 -2.41 47.08 -24.91
N GLY A 1085 -1.14 46.67 -24.94
CA GLY A 1085 -0.50 45.95 -23.83
C GLY A 1085 -1.00 44.53 -23.62
N VAL A 1086 -1.41 43.82 -24.67
CA VAL A 1086 -1.81 42.41 -24.58
C VAL A 1086 -0.57 41.52 -24.72
N CYS A 1087 -0.34 40.62 -23.76
CA CYS A 1087 0.63 39.54 -23.88
C CYS A 1087 -0.04 38.18 -23.62
N TYR A 1088 0.53 37.12 -24.18
CA TYR A 1088 -0.03 35.77 -24.10
C TYR A 1088 0.89 34.82 -23.34
N LEU A 1089 0.38 34.17 -22.30
CA LEU A 1089 1.05 33.12 -21.55
C LEU A 1089 0.44 31.77 -21.93
N HIS A 1090 1.25 30.82 -22.38
CA HIS A 1090 0.76 29.50 -22.75
C HIS A 1090 1.49 28.34 -22.09
N GLY A 1091 0.81 27.21 -22.01
CA GLY A 1091 1.32 25.96 -21.44
C GLY A 1091 1.77 24.96 -22.48
N ASP A 1092 0.92 23.97 -22.76
CA ASP A 1092 1.00 22.71 -23.54
C ASP A 1092 1.83 22.68 -24.87
N ALA A 1093 2.57 23.74 -25.21
CA ALA A 1093 3.73 23.67 -26.10
C ALA A 1093 4.84 22.70 -25.64
N HIS A 1094 4.83 22.27 -24.37
CA HIS A 1094 5.81 21.42 -23.67
C HIS A 1094 7.29 21.84 -23.83
N SER A 1095 7.54 23.13 -24.00
CA SER A 1095 8.86 23.71 -24.14
C SER A 1095 8.86 25.12 -23.58
N LEU A 1096 10.00 25.60 -23.07
CA LEU A 1096 10.12 27.03 -22.79
C LEU A 1096 10.23 27.74 -24.13
N SER A 1097 9.53 28.83 -24.29
CA SER A 1097 9.56 29.60 -25.53
C SER A 1097 9.20 31.07 -25.27
N ALA A 1098 9.75 31.99 -26.07
CA ALA A 1098 9.37 33.39 -26.00
C ALA A 1098 9.45 34.09 -27.36
N ASP A 1099 8.39 34.84 -27.70
CA ASP A 1099 8.30 35.73 -28.85
C ASP A 1099 7.99 37.16 -28.39
N ASP A 1100 8.65 38.13 -29.01
CA ASP A 1100 8.48 39.55 -28.67
C ASP A 1100 7.26 40.19 -29.35
N GLY A 1101 6.44 39.39 -30.03
CA GLY A 1101 5.22 39.81 -30.71
C GLY A 1101 5.40 40.06 -32.20
N ARG A 1102 6.65 40.16 -32.70
CA ARG A 1102 6.91 40.36 -34.14
C ARG A 1102 6.41 39.19 -34.99
N ASN A 1103 6.37 37.98 -34.45
CA ASN A 1103 5.86 36.82 -35.17
C ASN A 1103 4.43 36.41 -34.75
N GLY A 1104 3.86 37.12 -33.77
CA GLY A 1104 2.51 36.92 -33.22
C GLY A 1104 1.46 37.93 -33.73
N ASP A 1105 1.83 38.86 -34.61
CA ASP A 1105 0.91 39.85 -35.18
C ASP A 1105 0.09 39.23 -36.32
N TYR A 1106 -1.07 38.68 -35.97
CA TYR A 1106 -1.98 38.02 -36.91
C TYR A 1106 -3.11 38.92 -37.42
N ALA A 1107 -3.08 40.22 -37.10
CA ALA A 1107 -4.06 41.17 -37.58
C ALA A 1107 -3.89 41.43 -39.09
N THR A 1108 -5.00 41.64 -39.78
CA THR A 1108 -5.05 42.04 -41.17
C THR A 1108 -4.31 43.37 -41.34
N GLY A 1109 -3.18 43.35 -42.07
CA GLY A 1109 -2.30 44.50 -42.26
C GLY A 1109 -1.44 44.86 -41.04
N GLY A 1110 -1.27 43.95 -40.07
CA GLY A 1110 -0.48 44.16 -38.85
C GLY A 1110 -1.06 45.19 -37.88
N GLY A 1111 -0.39 45.47 -36.76
CA GLY A 1111 -0.77 46.51 -35.80
C GLY A 1111 -1.41 45.99 -34.50
N ALA A 1112 -1.34 44.68 -34.23
CA ALA A 1112 -1.64 44.11 -32.92
C ALA A 1112 -0.61 43.03 -32.54
N PRO A 1113 0.67 43.39 -32.35
CA PRO A 1113 1.69 42.44 -31.90
C PRO A 1113 1.37 41.96 -30.48
N ILE A 1114 1.37 40.64 -30.28
CA ILE A 1114 1.12 40.01 -28.98
C ILE A 1114 2.38 39.23 -28.58
N PRO A 1115 3.21 39.76 -27.66
CA PRO A 1115 4.30 38.99 -27.08
C PRO A 1115 3.76 37.70 -26.47
N SER A 1116 4.42 36.57 -26.74
CA SER A 1116 3.97 35.26 -26.27
C SER A 1116 5.08 34.53 -25.51
N MET A 1117 4.73 33.91 -24.38
CA MET A 1117 5.68 33.22 -23.50
C MET A 1117 5.11 31.86 -23.10
N GLY A 1118 5.88 30.80 -23.34
CA GLY A 1118 5.52 29.42 -23.04
C GLY A 1118 6.29 28.88 -21.84
N ALA A 1119 5.58 28.22 -20.93
CA ALA A 1119 6.22 27.36 -19.93
C ALA A 1119 6.38 25.93 -20.47
N ALA A 1120 7.55 25.34 -20.24
CA ALA A 1120 7.80 23.91 -20.46
C ALA A 1120 7.04 23.05 -19.44
N PRO A 1121 6.96 21.72 -19.64
CA PRO A 1121 6.27 20.87 -18.68
C PRO A 1121 6.98 20.92 -17.33
N LEU A 1122 6.19 20.88 -16.26
CA LEU A 1122 6.68 20.82 -14.90
C LEU A 1122 7.53 19.57 -14.69
N ASP A 1123 7.12 18.41 -15.22
CA ASP A 1123 7.92 17.18 -15.18
C ASP A 1123 7.48 16.10 -16.18
N GLN A 1124 6.70 16.48 -17.19
CA GLN A 1124 6.31 15.62 -18.31
C GLN A 1124 7.35 15.58 -19.43
N ASN A 1125 7.14 14.64 -20.36
CA ASN A 1125 7.98 14.53 -21.54
C ASN A 1125 7.84 15.79 -22.42
N PRO A 1126 8.95 16.44 -22.78
CA PRO A 1126 8.90 17.64 -23.58
C PRO A 1126 8.55 17.30 -25.02
N SER A 1127 7.63 18.09 -25.56
CA SER A 1127 7.33 18.19 -26.99
C SER A 1127 7.63 19.62 -27.43
N ILE A 1128 7.70 19.87 -28.74
CA ILE A 1128 7.81 21.24 -29.26
C ILE A 1128 6.70 21.42 -30.28
N LYS A 1129 5.76 22.32 -30.00
CA LYS A 1129 4.59 22.57 -30.87
C LYS A 1129 4.84 23.64 -31.96
N GLY A 1130 6.10 23.79 -32.40
CA GLY A 1130 6.55 24.69 -33.46
C GLY A 1130 6.54 26.19 -33.09
N GLY A 1131 6.94 27.06 -34.02
CA GLY A 1131 6.81 28.53 -33.90
C GLY A 1131 8.15 29.31 -34.02
N PRO A 1132 8.14 30.50 -34.65
CA PRO A 1132 9.28 31.42 -34.65
C PRO A 1132 9.36 32.22 -33.36
N PHE A 1133 9.80 31.59 -32.30
CA PHE A 1133 10.07 32.31 -31.06
C PHE A 1133 11.33 33.15 -31.23
N SER A 1134 11.21 34.47 -31.08
CA SER A 1134 12.35 35.40 -31.23
C SER A 1134 13.54 35.05 -30.32
N GLN A 1135 13.29 34.41 -29.18
CA GLN A 1135 14.31 33.96 -28.22
C GLN A 1135 14.66 32.46 -28.33
N GLY A 1136 14.11 31.77 -29.33
CA GLY A 1136 14.25 30.32 -29.49
C GLY A 1136 13.34 29.50 -28.57
N VAL A 1137 13.54 28.19 -28.59
CA VAL A 1137 12.79 27.21 -27.80
C VAL A 1137 13.75 26.36 -27.00
N TYR A 1138 13.54 26.22 -25.69
CA TYR A 1138 14.33 25.32 -24.87
C TYR A 1138 13.56 24.03 -24.61
N ARG A 1139 14.16 22.92 -25.06
CA ARG A 1139 13.65 21.58 -24.84
C ARG A 1139 14.43 20.91 -23.69
N PRO A 1140 13.80 20.69 -22.52
CA PRO A 1140 14.47 20.07 -21.38
C PRO A 1140 14.83 18.60 -21.67
N ARG A 1141 15.72 18.03 -20.84
CA ARG A 1141 16.05 16.60 -20.88
C ARG A 1141 15.34 15.87 -19.73
N PRO A 1142 14.35 14.99 -19.99
CA PRO A 1142 13.70 14.23 -18.91
C PRO A 1142 14.72 13.54 -18.00
N PRO A 1143 14.56 13.57 -16.65
CA PRO A 1143 13.40 14.06 -15.90
C PRO A 1143 13.42 15.56 -15.52
N GLU A 1144 14.18 16.40 -16.22
CA GLU A 1144 14.26 17.84 -15.97
C GLU A 1144 12.90 18.54 -16.10
N GLY A 1145 12.47 19.17 -15.01
CA GLY A 1145 11.26 19.98 -14.96
C GLY A 1145 11.54 21.46 -15.25
N CYS A 1146 10.54 22.20 -15.74
CA CYS A 1146 10.69 23.62 -16.03
C CYS A 1146 9.47 24.45 -15.60
N PHE A 1147 9.67 25.76 -15.47
CA PHE A 1147 8.63 26.73 -15.13
C PHE A 1147 8.97 28.13 -15.68
N GLY A 1148 7.97 29.01 -15.74
CA GLY A 1148 8.13 30.41 -16.10
C GLY A 1148 7.97 31.34 -14.89
N LEU A 1149 8.76 32.40 -14.83
CA LEU A 1149 8.59 33.54 -13.94
C LEU A 1149 8.29 34.79 -14.74
N LEU A 1150 7.23 35.51 -14.38
CA LEU A 1150 6.90 36.82 -14.95
C LEU A 1150 7.08 37.87 -13.86
N HIS A 1151 8.11 38.69 -13.99
CA HIS A 1151 8.36 39.82 -13.11
C HIS A 1151 7.70 41.06 -13.71
N ILE A 1152 6.73 41.60 -12.97
CA ILE A 1152 6.05 42.86 -13.29
C ILE A 1152 6.68 43.94 -12.43
N HIS A 1153 7.28 44.94 -13.08
CA HIS A 1153 7.80 46.14 -12.42
C HIS A 1153 7.00 47.35 -12.87
N ASP A 1154 6.06 47.76 -12.03
CA ASP A 1154 5.27 48.97 -12.27
C ASP A 1154 6.04 50.20 -11.77
N ARG A 1155 6.49 51.05 -12.72
CA ARG A 1155 7.24 52.29 -12.48
C ARG A 1155 6.34 53.53 -12.42
N GLY A 1156 5.02 53.36 -12.34
CA GLY A 1156 4.05 54.45 -12.38
C GLY A 1156 3.68 54.87 -13.80
N GLU A 1157 4.64 55.31 -14.60
CA GLU A 1157 4.42 55.73 -16.00
C GLU A 1157 4.56 54.59 -17.02
N THR A 1158 5.24 53.52 -16.66
CA THR A 1158 5.44 52.33 -17.49
C THR A 1158 5.36 51.07 -16.64
N ILE A 1159 4.94 49.96 -17.24
CA ILE A 1159 5.05 48.63 -16.66
C ILE A 1159 6.13 47.88 -17.44
N GLU A 1160 7.25 47.56 -16.79
CA GLU A 1160 8.28 46.70 -17.35
C GLU A 1160 7.94 45.23 -17.04
N VAL A 1161 7.99 44.37 -18.04
CA VAL A 1161 7.70 42.95 -17.96
C VAL A 1161 8.96 42.17 -18.30
N THR A 1162 9.41 41.32 -17.37
CA THR A 1162 10.56 40.41 -17.59
C THR A 1162 10.08 38.97 -17.42
N PHE A 1163 10.18 38.18 -18.48
CA PHE A 1163 9.99 36.74 -18.45
C PHE A 1163 11.34 36.03 -18.25
N SER A 1164 11.38 35.06 -17.33
CA SER A 1164 12.48 34.12 -17.12
C SER A 1164 11.94 32.69 -17.14
N GLY A 1165 12.26 31.93 -18.19
CA GLY A 1165 11.98 30.50 -18.30
C GLY A 1165 13.13 29.70 -17.68
N ARG A 1166 12.85 28.88 -16.68
CA ARG A 1166 13.87 28.22 -15.84
C ARG A 1166 13.65 26.71 -15.76
N ASN A 1167 14.72 25.96 -15.51
CA ASN A 1167 14.65 24.53 -15.23
C ASN A 1167 14.60 24.23 -13.72
N SER A 1168 14.53 22.95 -13.35
CA SER A 1168 14.43 22.49 -11.96
C SER A 1168 15.70 22.68 -11.13
N ARG A 1169 16.80 23.09 -11.77
CA ARG A 1169 18.05 23.53 -11.11
C ARG A 1169 18.10 25.04 -10.91
N ASP A 1170 17.02 25.73 -11.23
CA ASP A 1170 16.91 27.17 -11.22
C ASP A 1170 17.83 27.90 -12.21
N GLU A 1171 18.19 27.25 -13.32
CA GLU A 1171 18.99 27.87 -14.38
C GLU A 1171 18.05 28.56 -15.38
N GLU A 1172 18.29 29.85 -15.65
CA GLU A 1172 17.58 30.57 -16.71
C GLU A 1172 17.96 30.03 -18.09
N LYS A 1173 16.96 29.67 -18.89
CA LYS A 1173 17.12 29.09 -20.23
C LYS A 1173 16.61 30.00 -21.33
N ILE A 1174 15.56 30.76 -21.05
CA ILE A 1174 14.97 31.73 -21.97
C ILE A 1174 14.61 32.98 -21.17
N ALA A 1175 14.84 34.14 -21.76
CA ALA A 1175 14.42 35.41 -21.19
C ALA A 1175 13.80 36.31 -22.26
N LEU A 1176 12.81 37.12 -21.88
CA LEU A 1176 12.23 38.15 -22.72
C LEU A 1176 11.92 39.38 -21.86
N LYS A 1177 12.22 40.58 -22.34
CA LYS A 1177 11.88 41.84 -21.67
C LYS A 1177 11.15 42.77 -22.63
N PHE A 1178 10.05 43.36 -22.17
CA PHE A 1178 9.33 44.42 -22.87
C PHE A 1178 8.68 45.39 -21.88
N SER A 1179 8.24 46.55 -22.34
CA SER A 1179 7.56 47.53 -21.49
C SER A 1179 6.30 48.05 -22.17
N VAL A 1180 5.28 48.35 -21.37
CA VAL A 1180 4.02 48.97 -21.83
C VAL A 1180 3.83 50.32 -21.15
N PRO A 1181 3.43 51.39 -21.86
CA PRO A 1181 3.09 52.66 -21.25
C PRO A 1181 1.89 52.53 -20.30
N ALA A 1182 1.97 53.14 -19.13
CA ALA A 1182 0.90 53.17 -18.13
C ALA A 1182 -0.07 54.35 -18.31
N ALA A 1183 0.39 55.43 -18.97
CA ALA A 1183 -0.48 56.52 -19.38
C ALA A 1183 -1.37 56.05 -20.53
N LEU A 1184 -2.68 56.15 -20.33
CA LEU A 1184 -3.67 56.03 -21.38
C LEU A 1184 -3.75 57.42 -22.01
N ASP A 1185 -3.40 57.56 -23.30
CA ASP A 1185 -3.67 58.81 -24.01
C ASP A 1185 -5.13 59.18 -23.77
N PRO A 1186 -5.47 60.44 -23.41
CA PRO A 1186 -6.85 60.88 -23.44
C PRO A 1186 -7.37 60.60 -24.85
N ALA A 1187 -8.46 59.84 -24.94
CA ALA A 1187 -9.05 59.47 -26.23
C ALA A 1187 -9.23 60.74 -27.09
N PRO A 1188 -8.92 60.71 -28.40
CA PRO A 1188 -9.30 61.79 -29.29
C PRO A 1188 -10.82 61.96 -29.34
#